data_AF-Q1PV30-F1
#
_entry.id   AF-Q1PV30-F1
#
_cell.length_a   1.000
_cell.length_b   1.000
_cell.length_c   1.000
_cell.angle_alpha   90.00
_cell.angle_beta   90.00
_cell.angle_gamma   90.00
#
_symmetry.space_group_name_H-M   'P 1'
#
loop_
_entity.id
_entity.type
_entity.pdbx_description
1 polymer ?
#
loop_
_entity_poly.entity_id
_entity_poly.type
_entity_poly.pdbx_seq_one_letter_code
_entity_poly.pdbx_strand_id
1 'polypeptide(L)'
;MSTLLLNRTNLRFHLDKQWFVNIKNKEGFVITAKESQWLRNKIKNDEAKNNFNEWLKKNNIKDEDPVEIEFSLDRDNNSYFISSDNFDIKSLKRLIIKQELTNYFLDKGFYVDLNPTAFDLSVYKRKEDFKTDWEIYIRYDLVYKSFNEELSISVGSEFTLISRKEIFQIDGIRKVVNIGNKLICKYEQILSGDSFKVIADKQMRSGIEGANRVIPCSYKTEYKNILDFLKSGLKDFESVFFNIDKTGFKTVLDKDRQRIILKDNLMVFGGENKTVNAVIGMREYGPYKKIDNANDIKILFIYNERDDANKVYQYLRNGLKQFPGLLTYVGIPVVLDKEKSLYYSSTGELSTKLQEFLAAQFPDNDYYNYAAVIIGPFSKYESDEEEEKTYYEIKKLLLDKGITSQFIANKTVRSGNFNYCLPNIAIAILAKLGGIPWKLNTKKYNDLVIGYNYKKLQDQKWIGSAVFFDNEGRLGRIYGFSEERAGEDLISHLKIAIDDYSKSIGSPDRLTIHYYKPPRKDEIKNFEQVIYNKLNLDIPFALTEVNDTKSKSDICFDTEYDMGMPESGTYVKIGKDEYLLFNNNRYEKEPVRKVKDELPIKVKIFHADVGGFSHREILSQVYEFSRLNWKGLMQTSQPVTTKYSKMIADFSLHFNGEISENKISQKTPWFI
;
A
#
# COMPACT_ATOMS: atom_id res chain seq x y z
N MET A 1 30.63 -11.34 -2.64
CA MET A 1 30.25 -9.90 -2.71
C MET A 1 28.76 -9.84 -2.94
N SER A 2 28.06 -8.92 -2.29
CA SER A 2 26.61 -8.79 -2.45
C SER A 2 26.22 -8.41 -3.88
N THR A 3 25.16 -9.03 -4.37
CA THR A 3 24.63 -8.88 -5.74
C THR A 3 23.47 -7.90 -5.80
N LEU A 4 23.01 -7.40 -4.65
CA LEU A 4 21.89 -6.48 -4.56
C LEU A 4 22.38 -5.03 -4.59
N LEU A 5 21.78 -4.25 -5.48
CA LEU A 5 22.00 -2.81 -5.63
C LEU A 5 20.76 -2.05 -5.20
N LEU A 6 20.87 -1.19 -4.20
CA LEU A 6 19.79 -0.30 -3.77
C LEU A 6 19.81 0.96 -4.64
N ASN A 7 18.65 1.48 -5.07
CA ASN A 7 18.48 2.70 -5.89
C ASN A 7 18.88 4.02 -5.17
N ARG A 8 19.94 3.97 -4.38
CA ARG A 8 20.52 5.07 -3.63
C ARG A 8 21.94 5.30 -4.08
N THR A 9 22.37 6.54 -3.95
CA THR A 9 23.77 6.93 -4.08
C THR A 9 24.23 7.68 -2.84
N ASN A 10 25.52 7.61 -2.53
CA ASN A 10 26.13 8.29 -1.40
C ASN A 10 26.28 9.79 -1.69
N LEU A 11 26.01 10.60 -0.67
CA LEU A 11 26.37 12.01 -0.63
C LEU A 11 27.60 12.20 0.26
N ARG A 12 28.49 13.11 -0.13
CA ARG A 12 29.63 13.52 0.69
C ARG A 12 29.58 15.02 0.88
N PHE A 13 29.23 15.46 2.08
CA PHE A 13 29.16 16.88 2.42
C PHE A 13 30.55 17.44 2.72
N HIS A 14 30.80 18.66 2.26
CA HIS A 14 32.03 19.44 2.48
C HIS A 14 31.66 20.77 3.15
N LEU A 15 31.15 20.69 4.38
CA LEU A 15 30.62 21.85 5.11
C LEU A 15 31.65 22.47 6.07
N ASP A 16 32.93 22.22 5.83
CA ASP A 16 34.05 22.66 6.68
C ASP A 16 34.44 24.12 6.45
N LYS A 17 34.13 24.66 5.26
CA LYS A 17 34.31 26.08 4.97
C LYS A 17 33.16 26.87 5.57
N GLN A 18 33.41 28.12 5.95
CA GLN A 18 32.33 29.01 6.38
C GLN A 18 31.39 29.31 5.21
N TRP A 19 30.09 29.27 5.50
CA TRP A 19 29.02 29.64 4.57
C TRP A 19 27.92 30.37 5.35
N PHE A 20 26.99 30.98 4.62
CA PHE A 20 25.96 31.83 5.18
C PHE A 20 24.57 31.31 4.82
N VAL A 21 23.65 31.48 5.76
CA VAL A 21 22.21 31.38 5.53
C VAL A 21 21.71 32.80 5.34
N ASN A 22 21.44 33.17 4.10
CA ASN A 22 20.84 34.46 3.73
C ASN A 22 19.31 34.33 3.83
N ILE A 23 18.68 35.29 4.49
CA ILE A 23 17.28 35.24 4.91
C ILE A 23 16.60 36.49 4.39
N LYS A 24 15.49 36.28 3.67
CA LYS A 24 14.67 37.32 3.05
C LYS A 24 13.21 37.12 3.42
N ASN A 25 12.42 38.18 3.25
CA ASN A 25 10.96 38.04 3.26
C ASN A 25 10.56 37.13 2.10
N LYS A 26 9.67 36.17 2.38
CA LYS A 26 9.22 35.26 1.32
C LYS A 26 8.29 36.00 0.36
N GLU A 27 8.73 36.20 -0.88
CA GLU A 27 7.92 36.75 -1.95
C GLU A 27 7.63 35.69 -3.00
N GLY A 28 6.35 35.33 -3.15
CA GLY A 28 5.92 34.34 -4.14
C GLY A 28 6.48 32.93 -3.88
N PHE A 29 6.98 32.30 -4.94
CA PHE A 29 7.41 30.90 -4.93
C PHE A 29 8.94 30.81 -4.90
N VAL A 30 9.47 30.51 -3.71
CA VAL A 30 10.91 30.41 -3.44
C VAL A 30 11.35 28.95 -3.27
N ILE A 31 12.62 28.68 -3.54
CA ILE A 31 13.17 27.32 -3.57
C ILE A 31 13.14 26.69 -2.18
N THR A 32 13.58 27.44 -1.18
CA THR A 32 13.52 27.00 0.22
C THR A 32 12.92 28.08 1.12
N ALA A 33 11.92 27.68 1.90
CA ALA A 33 11.29 28.54 2.91
C ALA A 33 10.88 27.72 4.12
N LYS A 34 10.94 28.36 5.30
CA LYS A 34 10.51 27.79 6.58
C LYS A 34 9.90 28.88 7.45
N GLU A 35 8.99 28.47 8.34
CA GLU A 35 8.50 29.32 9.43
C GLU A 35 9.69 29.94 10.18
N SER A 36 9.60 31.23 10.47
CA SER A 36 10.66 31.96 11.18
C SER A 36 11.00 31.31 12.53
N GLN A 37 9.98 30.82 13.24
CA GLN A 37 10.13 30.06 14.48
C GLN A 37 10.89 28.75 14.30
N TRP A 38 10.68 28.04 13.19
CA TRP A 38 11.44 26.83 12.87
C TRP A 38 12.92 27.17 12.72
N LEU A 39 13.25 28.21 11.96
CA LEU A 39 14.63 28.63 11.72
C LEU A 39 15.30 29.10 13.00
N ARG A 40 14.60 29.89 13.82
CA ARG A 40 15.04 30.32 15.15
C ARG A 40 15.43 29.14 16.05
N ASN A 41 14.67 28.06 16.00
CA ASN A 41 14.93 26.86 16.79
C ASN A 41 16.15 26.05 16.30
N LYS A 42 16.72 26.38 15.13
CA LYS A 42 17.95 25.77 14.60
C LYS A 42 19.20 26.57 14.89
N ILE A 43 19.06 27.82 15.33
CA ILE A 43 20.16 28.67 15.77
C ILE A 43 20.55 28.23 17.19
N LYS A 44 21.81 27.85 17.37
CA LYS A 44 22.38 27.37 18.64
C LYS A 44 22.93 28.49 19.51
N ASN A 45 23.45 29.55 18.89
CA ASN A 45 24.06 30.67 19.59
C ASN A 45 22.99 31.68 20.03
N ASP A 46 22.97 32.03 21.32
CA ASP A 46 21.95 32.91 21.89
C ASP A 46 22.03 34.35 21.37
N GLU A 47 23.24 34.86 21.10
CA GLU A 47 23.45 36.19 20.52
C GLU A 47 22.90 36.25 19.08
N ALA A 48 23.25 35.27 18.24
CA ALA A 48 22.72 35.16 16.89
C ALA A 48 21.19 35.02 16.89
N LYS A 49 20.64 34.29 17.87
CA LYS A 49 19.20 34.11 18.03
C LYS A 49 18.50 35.41 18.45
N ASN A 50 19.11 36.20 19.34
CA ASN A 50 18.61 37.50 19.74
C ASN A 50 18.63 38.49 18.57
N ASN A 51 19.74 38.57 17.84
CA ASN A 51 19.86 39.41 16.63
C ASN A 51 18.81 39.02 15.59
N PHE A 52 18.54 37.72 15.40
CA PHE A 52 17.51 37.27 14.49
C PHE A 52 16.11 37.69 14.96
N ASN A 53 15.81 37.60 16.26
CA ASN A 53 14.53 38.08 16.82
C ASN A 53 14.35 39.60 16.64
N GLU A 54 15.40 40.39 16.80
CA GLU A 54 15.35 41.83 16.53
C GLU A 54 15.08 42.12 15.06
N TRP A 55 15.71 41.36 14.15
CA TRP A 55 15.45 41.47 12.72
C TRP A 55 13.99 41.10 12.37
N LEU A 56 13.45 40.00 12.93
CA LEU A 56 12.04 39.62 12.74
C LEU A 56 11.09 40.73 13.20
N LYS A 57 11.33 41.30 14.39
CA LYS A 57 10.54 42.42 14.93
C LYS A 57 10.61 43.65 14.02
N LYS A 58 11.81 44.01 13.55
CA LYS A 58 12.02 45.17 12.67
C LYS A 58 11.28 45.04 11.33
N ASN A 59 11.14 43.82 10.83
CA ASN A 59 10.45 43.52 9.57
C ASN A 59 8.99 43.09 9.74
N ASN A 60 8.46 43.14 10.98
CA ASN A 60 7.08 42.74 11.31
C ASN A 60 6.74 41.29 10.89
N ILE A 61 7.70 40.37 11.06
CA ILE A 61 7.55 38.95 10.73
C ILE A 61 7.20 38.18 12.01
N LYS A 62 6.09 37.44 11.99
CA LYS A 62 5.64 36.59 13.09
C LYS A 62 6.28 35.21 13.03
N ASP A 63 6.09 34.45 14.10
CA ASP A 63 6.66 33.11 14.28
C ASP A 63 6.18 32.11 13.22
N GLU A 64 4.91 32.20 12.86
CA GLU A 64 4.24 31.43 11.82
C GLU A 64 4.55 31.90 10.39
N ASP A 65 5.11 33.11 10.23
CA ASP A 65 5.40 33.65 8.91
C ASP A 65 6.62 32.96 8.30
N PRO A 66 6.53 32.50 7.03
CA PRO A 66 7.65 31.85 6.37
C PRO A 66 8.67 32.89 5.89
N VAL A 67 9.95 32.60 6.12
CA VAL A 67 11.09 33.33 5.54
C VAL A 67 11.72 32.52 4.42
N GLU A 68 12.19 33.21 3.39
CA GLU A 68 13.02 32.62 2.34
C GLU A 68 14.42 32.36 2.91
N ILE A 69 14.99 31.22 2.50
CA ILE A 69 16.31 30.79 2.93
C ILE A 69 17.14 30.50 1.68
N GLU A 70 18.34 31.05 1.64
CA GLU A 70 19.34 30.84 0.60
C GLU A 70 20.69 30.50 1.23
N PHE A 71 21.35 29.46 0.72
CA PHE A 71 22.67 29.02 1.17
C PHE A 71 23.73 29.46 0.17
N SER A 72 24.76 30.16 0.64
CA SER A 72 25.89 30.58 -0.22
C SER A 72 27.19 30.73 0.58
N LEU A 73 28.31 30.80 -0.14
CA LEU A 73 29.62 31.13 0.46
C LEU A 73 29.75 32.62 0.78
N ASP A 74 28.99 33.46 0.09
CA ASP A 74 29.03 34.92 0.24
C ASP A 74 27.84 35.43 1.04
N ARG A 75 28.03 36.59 1.69
CA ARG A 75 26.95 37.33 2.34
C ARG A 75 26.20 38.13 1.28
N ASP A 76 24.87 38.04 1.28
CA ASP A 76 24.05 38.94 0.48
C ASP A 76 23.73 40.19 1.30
N ASN A 77 24.28 41.34 0.88
CA ASN A 77 24.12 42.64 1.54
C ASN A 77 22.65 43.11 1.59
N ASN A 78 21.78 42.56 0.75
CA ASN A 78 20.35 42.87 0.72
C ASN A 78 19.51 41.90 1.57
N SER A 79 20.15 40.99 2.30
CA SER A 79 19.48 39.98 3.12
C SER A 79 19.98 40.03 4.57
N TYR A 80 19.22 39.43 5.48
CA TYR A 80 19.74 39.11 6.81
C TYR A 80 20.51 37.80 6.76
N PHE A 81 21.76 37.80 7.18
CA PHE A 81 22.60 36.61 7.12
C PHE A 81 22.93 36.06 8.50
N ILE A 82 23.03 34.75 8.60
CA ILE A 82 23.55 34.06 9.78
C ILE A 82 24.67 33.10 9.31
N SER A 83 25.83 33.17 9.96
CA SER A 83 26.94 32.25 9.66
C SER A 83 26.61 30.81 10.06
N SER A 84 27.06 29.85 9.25
CA SER A 84 26.90 28.41 9.42
C SER A 84 27.27 27.90 10.81
N ASP A 85 28.26 28.52 11.44
CA ASP A 85 28.80 28.15 12.76
C ASP A 85 27.75 28.28 13.87
N ASN A 86 26.70 29.07 13.63
CA ASN A 86 25.61 29.29 14.59
C ASN A 86 24.48 28.26 14.46
N PHE A 87 24.54 27.29 13.55
CA PHE A 87 23.44 26.37 13.28
C PHE A 87 23.68 24.91 13.70
N ASP A 88 22.58 24.18 13.87
CA ASP A 88 22.60 22.72 13.70
C ASP A 88 22.64 22.32 12.22
N ILE A 89 23.85 22.18 11.68
CA ILE A 89 24.11 21.84 10.26
C ILE A 89 23.29 20.63 9.79
N LYS A 90 23.14 19.60 10.64
CA LYS A 90 22.40 18.37 10.27
C LYS A 90 20.96 18.66 9.86
N SER A 91 20.34 19.68 10.46
CA SER A 91 18.97 20.09 10.16
C SER A 91 18.83 20.87 8.84
N LEU A 92 19.93 21.43 8.33
CA LEU A 92 19.97 22.26 7.12
C LEU A 92 20.37 21.48 5.87
N LYS A 93 21.08 20.34 6.01
CA LYS A 93 21.52 19.49 4.88
C LYS A 93 20.42 19.20 3.86
N ARG A 94 19.19 18.94 4.32
CA ARG A 94 18.04 18.65 3.45
C ARG A 94 17.63 19.87 2.60
N LEU A 95 17.72 21.07 3.16
CA LEU A 95 17.41 22.32 2.45
C LEU A 95 18.52 22.67 1.46
N ILE A 96 19.79 22.48 1.85
CA ILE A 96 20.95 22.65 0.96
C ILE A 96 20.82 21.74 -0.26
N ILE A 97 20.57 20.44 -0.07
CA ILE A 97 20.36 19.50 -1.19
C ILE A 97 19.23 19.98 -2.10
N LYS A 98 18.11 20.40 -1.51
CA LYS A 98 16.94 20.87 -2.28
C LYS A 98 17.26 22.11 -3.10
N GLN A 99 18.02 23.06 -2.55
CA GLN A 99 18.46 24.25 -3.28
C GLN A 99 19.37 23.88 -4.45
N GLU A 100 20.47 23.19 -4.18
CA GLU A 100 21.51 22.90 -5.17
C GLU A 100 20.97 22.05 -6.32
N LEU A 101 20.16 21.03 -6.00
CA LEU A 101 19.54 20.19 -7.04
C LEU A 101 18.49 20.97 -7.84
N THR A 102 17.67 21.80 -7.20
CA THR A 102 16.69 22.64 -7.90
C THR A 102 17.40 23.54 -8.92
N ASN A 103 18.40 24.32 -8.47
CA ASN A 103 19.15 25.23 -9.33
C ASN A 103 19.74 24.49 -10.53
N TYR A 104 20.46 23.39 -10.27
CA TYR A 104 21.05 22.57 -11.32
C TYR A 104 20.03 22.07 -12.36
N PHE A 105 18.89 21.55 -11.90
CA PHE A 105 17.89 20.98 -12.81
C PHE A 105 17.15 22.07 -13.62
N LEU A 106 16.89 23.23 -13.02
CA LEU A 106 16.33 24.38 -13.74
C LEU A 106 17.27 24.86 -14.85
N ASP A 107 18.58 24.93 -14.57
CA ASP A 107 19.62 25.30 -15.53
C ASP A 107 19.72 24.29 -16.68
N LYS A 108 19.56 23.00 -16.39
CA LYS A 108 19.48 21.93 -17.40
C LYS A 108 18.13 21.88 -18.14
N GLY A 109 17.20 22.79 -17.85
CA GLY A 109 15.91 22.91 -18.54
C GLY A 109 14.85 21.90 -18.10
N PHE A 110 15.01 21.27 -16.94
CA PHE A 110 13.97 20.43 -16.35
C PHE A 110 12.88 21.32 -15.74
N TYR A 111 11.69 20.76 -15.58
CA TYR A 111 10.69 21.31 -14.66
C TYR A 111 10.85 20.68 -13.28
N VAL A 112 10.61 21.47 -12.23
CA VAL A 112 10.88 21.05 -10.85
C VAL A 112 9.65 21.26 -9.97
N ASP A 113 9.18 20.20 -9.33
CA ASP A 113 8.19 20.26 -8.24
C ASP A 113 8.93 20.24 -6.90
N LEU A 114 8.89 21.37 -6.21
CA LEU A 114 9.58 21.56 -4.94
C LEU A 114 8.93 20.82 -3.78
N ASN A 115 7.63 20.52 -3.86
CA ASN A 115 6.90 19.93 -2.74
C ASN A 115 6.00 18.79 -3.23
N PRO A 116 6.58 17.74 -3.83
CA PRO A 116 5.80 16.58 -4.25
C PRO A 116 5.32 15.81 -3.02
N THR A 117 4.14 15.21 -3.11
CA THR A 117 3.63 14.36 -2.03
C THR A 117 4.58 13.17 -1.80
N ALA A 118 5.06 13.03 -0.56
CA ALA A 118 5.95 11.96 -0.09
C ALA A 118 7.42 11.98 -0.58
N PHE A 119 7.84 13.00 -1.34
CA PHE A 119 9.21 13.13 -1.85
C PHE A 119 9.81 14.50 -1.50
N ASP A 120 11.13 14.65 -1.63
CA ASP A 120 11.82 15.91 -1.36
C ASP A 120 11.80 16.87 -2.55
N LEU A 121 11.91 16.28 -3.74
CA LEU A 121 11.99 16.99 -5.00
C LEU A 121 11.52 16.02 -6.09
N SER A 122 10.76 16.51 -7.07
CA SER A 122 10.49 15.77 -8.29
C SER A 122 10.93 16.60 -9.49
N VAL A 123 11.63 15.97 -10.43
CA VAL A 123 12.14 16.64 -11.62
C VAL A 123 11.62 15.96 -12.87
N TYR A 124 11.31 16.76 -13.88
CA TYR A 124 10.60 16.32 -15.08
C TYR A 124 11.48 16.57 -16.30
N LYS A 125 11.89 15.48 -16.94
CA LYS A 125 12.66 15.51 -18.18
C LYS A 125 11.71 15.32 -19.36
N ARG A 126 11.73 16.25 -20.31
CA ARG A 126 11.01 16.09 -21.58
C ARG A 126 11.53 14.85 -22.31
N LYS A 127 10.61 14.01 -22.79
CA LYS A 127 10.91 12.79 -23.53
C LYS A 127 10.63 12.97 -25.02
N GLU A 128 9.38 13.22 -25.36
CA GLU A 128 8.92 13.29 -26.75
C GLU A 128 7.56 13.99 -26.85
N ASP A 129 7.17 14.25 -28.08
CA ASP A 129 5.87 14.78 -28.48
C ASP A 129 4.76 13.74 -28.29
N PHE A 130 3.57 14.16 -27.83
CA PHE A 130 2.41 13.27 -27.75
C PHE A 130 1.14 13.93 -28.24
N LYS A 131 0.67 13.51 -29.42
CA LYS A 131 -0.42 14.19 -30.12
C LYS A 131 -0.13 15.70 -30.30
N THR A 132 -1.10 16.43 -30.83
CA THR A 132 -0.92 17.85 -31.22
C THR A 132 -0.72 18.77 -30.01
N ASP A 133 -1.40 18.52 -28.90
CA ASP A 133 -1.44 19.47 -27.78
C ASP A 133 -0.60 19.05 -26.55
N TRP A 134 0.01 17.87 -26.55
CA TRP A 134 0.72 17.33 -25.39
C TRP A 134 2.17 16.92 -25.68
N GLU A 135 2.94 16.86 -24.62
CA GLU A 135 4.31 16.36 -24.56
C GLU A 135 4.42 15.35 -23.43
N ILE A 136 5.24 14.31 -23.61
CA ILE A 136 5.53 13.32 -22.58
C ILE A 136 6.79 13.73 -21.81
N TYR A 137 6.69 13.65 -20.49
CA TYR A 137 7.79 13.85 -19.55
C TYR A 137 7.98 12.60 -18.68
N ILE A 138 9.24 12.26 -18.42
CA ILE A 138 9.61 11.31 -17.38
C ILE A 138 9.83 12.10 -16.08
N ARG A 139 9.14 11.70 -15.02
CA ARG A 139 9.30 12.24 -13.67
C ARG A 139 10.24 11.36 -12.86
N TYR A 140 11.27 11.96 -12.30
CA TYR A 140 12.15 11.34 -11.31
C TYR A 140 11.86 11.95 -9.94
N ASP A 141 11.68 11.09 -8.93
CA ASP A 141 11.40 11.47 -7.56
C ASP A 141 12.64 11.23 -6.70
N LEU A 142 13.06 12.25 -5.96
CA LEU A 142 14.29 12.30 -5.18
C LEU A 142 13.95 12.37 -3.68
N VAL A 143 14.68 11.60 -2.87
CA VAL A 143 14.52 11.59 -1.40
C VAL A 143 15.87 11.58 -0.72
N TYR A 144 16.12 12.55 0.14
CA TYR A 144 17.29 12.58 1.00
C TYR A 144 17.11 11.68 2.22
N LYS A 145 18.03 10.73 2.40
CA LYS A 145 18.07 9.79 3.52
C LYS A 145 19.11 10.26 4.54
N SER A 146 18.66 11.09 5.47
CA SER A 146 19.51 11.74 6.48
C SER A 146 20.28 10.79 7.40
N PHE A 147 19.82 9.55 7.57
CA PHE A 147 20.49 8.56 8.44
C PHE A 147 21.83 8.09 7.88
N ASN A 148 21.92 7.93 6.56
CA ASN A 148 23.11 7.42 5.87
C ASN A 148 23.78 8.45 4.96
N GLU A 149 23.23 9.67 4.89
CA GLU A 149 23.62 10.70 3.92
C GLU A 149 23.57 10.18 2.47
N GLU A 150 22.42 9.62 2.11
CA GLU A 150 22.18 9.05 0.77
C GLU A 150 21.10 9.83 0.04
N LEU A 151 21.16 9.82 -1.30
CA LEU A 151 20.09 10.27 -2.17
C LEU A 151 19.43 9.06 -2.81
N SER A 152 18.14 8.85 -2.51
CA SER A 152 17.32 7.86 -3.21
C SER A 152 16.73 8.46 -4.47
N ILE A 153 16.79 7.72 -5.57
CA ILE A 153 16.29 8.15 -6.88
C ILE A 153 15.32 7.10 -7.39
N SER A 154 14.11 7.52 -7.76
CA SER A 154 13.06 6.64 -8.26
C SER A 154 12.37 7.22 -9.48
N VAL A 155 11.81 6.37 -10.34
CA VAL A 155 10.98 6.81 -11.46
C VAL A 155 9.54 6.97 -10.96
N GLY A 156 9.09 8.21 -10.87
CA GLY A 156 7.74 8.55 -10.44
C GLY A 156 6.67 8.30 -11.51
N SER A 157 7.04 8.56 -12.77
CA SER A 157 6.18 8.34 -13.94
C SER A 157 7.02 8.37 -15.21
N GLU A 158 6.81 7.42 -16.13
CA GLU A 158 7.41 7.46 -17.48
C GLU A 158 6.53 8.18 -18.50
N PHE A 159 5.31 8.59 -18.08
CA PHE A 159 4.28 9.11 -18.98
C PHE A 159 3.47 10.23 -18.31
N THR A 160 4.17 11.28 -17.87
CA THR A 160 3.51 12.53 -17.46
C THR A 160 3.19 13.33 -18.71
N LEU A 161 1.96 13.82 -18.84
CA LEU A 161 1.56 14.69 -19.96
C LEU A 161 1.57 16.14 -19.49
N ILE A 162 2.29 16.99 -20.24
CA ILE A 162 2.32 18.44 -20.03
C ILE A 162 1.91 19.11 -21.35
N SER A 163 1.09 20.16 -21.28
CA SER A 163 0.57 20.83 -22.47
C SER A 163 1.66 21.51 -23.28
N ARG A 164 1.51 21.55 -24.62
CA ARG A 164 2.37 22.35 -25.51
C ARG A 164 2.03 23.83 -25.44
N LYS A 165 0.73 24.15 -25.48
CA LYS A 165 0.21 25.52 -25.45
C LYS A 165 0.37 26.12 -24.07
N GLU A 166 0.76 27.39 -24.06
CA GLU A 166 0.71 28.28 -22.91
C GLU A 166 -0.75 28.71 -22.75
N ILE A 167 -1.29 28.62 -21.53
CA ILE A 167 -2.70 28.92 -21.21
C ILE A 167 -3.67 27.89 -21.83
N PHE A 168 -4.15 26.99 -20.98
CA PHE A 168 -5.15 25.99 -21.34
C PHE A 168 -6.46 26.33 -20.61
N GLN A 169 -7.53 26.68 -21.33
CA GLN A 169 -8.87 26.83 -20.75
C GLN A 169 -9.49 25.45 -20.58
N ILE A 170 -9.13 24.76 -19.51
CA ILE A 170 -9.79 23.52 -19.08
C ILE A 170 -10.24 23.72 -17.63
N ASP A 171 -11.46 23.31 -17.32
CA ASP A 171 -11.96 23.30 -15.94
C ASP A 171 -11.24 22.22 -15.10
N GLY A 172 -10.98 22.52 -13.83
CA GLY A 172 -10.43 21.55 -12.88
C GLY A 172 -8.91 21.39 -12.91
N ILE A 173 -8.15 22.39 -13.37
CA ILE A 173 -6.68 22.37 -13.34
C ILE A 173 -6.17 22.32 -11.89
N ARG A 174 -5.40 21.29 -11.57
CA ARG A 174 -4.80 21.11 -10.23
C ARG A 174 -3.35 21.55 -10.16
N LYS A 175 -2.52 21.14 -11.12
CA LYS A 175 -1.08 21.41 -11.17
C LYS A 175 -0.67 21.97 -12.51
N VAL A 176 0.25 22.92 -12.47
CA VAL A 176 0.78 23.62 -13.63
C VAL A 176 2.28 23.81 -13.51
N VAL A 177 2.93 24.06 -14.65
CA VAL A 177 4.31 24.54 -14.72
C VAL A 177 4.23 26.04 -14.98
N ASN A 178 4.77 26.86 -14.08
CA ASN A 178 4.99 28.28 -14.37
C ASN A 178 6.15 28.39 -15.38
N ILE A 179 5.94 29.05 -16.51
CA ILE A 179 6.92 29.07 -17.61
C ILE A 179 8.11 29.97 -17.27
N GLY A 180 7.89 31.06 -16.54
CA GLY A 180 8.93 32.03 -16.19
C GLY A 180 10.01 31.43 -15.30
N ASN A 181 9.62 30.66 -14.29
CA ASN A 181 10.57 30.03 -13.35
C ASN A 181 10.71 28.52 -13.51
N LYS A 182 9.94 27.87 -14.40
CA LYS A 182 9.94 26.42 -14.67
C LYS A 182 9.55 25.54 -13.46
N LEU A 183 8.94 26.13 -12.44
CA LEU A 183 8.52 25.42 -11.22
C LEU A 183 7.09 24.90 -11.36
N ILE A 184 6.84 23.76 -10.73
CA ILE A 184 5.53 23.14 -10.65
C ILE A 184 4.84 23.58 -9.36
N CYS A 185 3.63 24.10 -9.50
CA CYS A 185 2.82 24.58 -8.40
C CYS A 185 1.35 24.18 -8.58
N LYS A 186 0.52 24.46 -7.57
CA LYS A 186 -0.93 24.38 -7.74
C LYS A 186 -1.40 25.53 -8.63
N TYR A 187 -2.43 25.30 -9.43
CA TYR A 187 -2.98 26.33 -10.32
C TYR A 187 -3.37 27.62 -9.59
N GLU A 188 -3.97 27.49 -8.40
CA GLU A 188 -4.34 28.59 -7.51
C GLU A 188 -3.18 29.52 -7.12
N GLN A 189 -1.93 29.08 -7.31
CA GLN A 189 -0.72 29.83 -6.96
C GLN A 189 -0.14 30.63 -8.13
N ILE A 190 -0.73 30.52 -9.33
CA ILE A 190 -0.35 31.33 -10.49
C ILE A 190 -0.92 32.74 -10.35
N LEU A 191 -0.08 33.75 -10.57
CA LEU A 191 -0.50 35.15 -10.50
C LEU A 191 -1.18 35.57 -11.81
N SER A 192 -2.02 36.61 -11.73
CA SER A 192 -2.68 37.17 -12.92
C SER A 192 -1.61 37.68 -13.92
N GLY A 193 -1.58 37.11 -15.12
CA GLY A 193 -0.64 37.44 -16.18
C GLY A 193 0.54 36.45 -16.34
N ASP A 194 0.74 35.51 -15.42
CA ASP A 194 1.76 34.47 -15.56
C ASP A 194 1.38 33.45 -16.66
N SER A 195 2.31 33.18 -17.57
CA SER A 195 2.17 32.06 -18.52
C SER A 195 2.45 30.72 -17.85
N PHE A 196 1.60 29.73 -18.11
CA PHE A 196 1.74 28.40 -17.55
C PHE A 196 1.39 27.28 -18.56
N LYS A 197 1.95 26.10 -18.32
CA LYS A 197 1.57 24.83 -18.97
C LYS A 197 0.82 23.94 -17.99
N VAL A 198 -0.16 23.19 -18.47
CA VAL A 198 -0.99 22.31 -17.64
C VAL A 198 -0.37 20.92 -17.55
N ILE A 199 -0.40 20.33 -16.35
CA ILE A 199 -0.06 18.92 -16.14
C ILE A 199 -1.36 18.12 -16.11
N ALA A 200 -1.54 17.18 -17.05
CA ALA A 200 -2.78 16.42 -17.16
C ALA A 200 -2.99 15.51 -15.94
N ASP A 201 -4.10 15.71 -15.25
CA ASP A 201 -4.54 14.82 -14.17
C ASP A 201 -5.36 13.63 -14.71
N LYS A 202 -5.91 12.80 -13.79
CA LYS A 202 -6.68 11.61 -14.19
C LYS A 202 -7.91 11.95 -15.05
N GLN A 203 -8.60 13.05 -14.74
CA GLN A 203 -9.81 13.47 -15.44
C GLN A 203 -9.50 14.01 -16.83
N MET A 204 -8.45 14.83 -16.95
CA MET A 204 -7.99 15.31 -18.27
C MET A 204 -7.55 14.13 -19.15
N ARG A 205 -6.84 13.15 -18.57
CA ARG A 205 -6.37 11.98 -19.30
C ARG A 205 -7.48 11.08 -19.82
N SER A 206 -8.66 11.02 -19.18
CA SER A 206 -9.79 10.24 -19.72
C SER A 206 -10.33 10.80 -21.03
N GLY A 207 -10.19 12.09 -21.30
CA GLY A 207 -10.55 12.71 -22.59
C GLY A 207 -9.49 12.56 -23.67
N ILE A 208 -8.29 12.07 -23.34
CA ILE A 208 -7.16 11.98 -24.28
C ILE A 208 -6.96 10.53 -24.69
N GLU A 209 -7.31 10.22 -25.94
CA GLU A 209 -7.14 8.89 -26.51
C GLU A 209 -5.68 8.41 -26.36
N GLY A 210 -5.51 7.22 -25.77
CA GLY A 210 -4.21 6.61 -25.56
C GLY A 210 -3.42 7.16 -24.37
N ALA A 211 -3.95 8.11 -23.59
CA ALA A 211 -3.28 8.62 -22.38
C ALA A 211 -3.42 7.66 -21.18
N ASN A 212 -4.50 6.90 -21.08
CA ASN A 212 -4.73 5.95 -19.98
C ASN A 212 -4.08 4.58 -20.25
N ARG A 213 -2.74 4.57 -20.40
CA ARG A 213 -1.97 3.32 -20.54
C ARG A 213 -1.57 2.76 -19.18
N VAL A 214 -1.81 1.46 -18.99
CA VAL A 214 -1.27 0.72 -17.84
C VAL A 214 0.16 0.28 -18.18
N ILE A 215 1.15 0.91 -17.55
CA ILE A 215 2.55 0.49 -17.66
C ILE A 215 2.81 -0.51 -16.52
N PRO A 216 3.08 -1.80 -16.82
CA PRO A 216 3.40 -2.77 -15.79
C PRO A 216 4.76 -2.42 -15.15
N CYS A 217 4.90 -2.69 -13.85
CA CYS A 217 6.19 -2.60 -13.16
C CYS A 217 7.22 -3.51 -13.84
N SER A 218 8.44 -3.00 -14.02
CA SER A 218 9.58 -3.77 -14.52
C SER A 218 10.87 -3.32 -13.85
N TYR A 219 11.49 -4.22 -13.08
CA TYR A 219 12.76 -3.93 -12.40
C TYR A 219 13.87 -3.60 -13.40
N LYS A 220 13.91 -4.32 -14.53
CA LYS A 220 14.87 -4.07 -15.62
C LYS A 220 14.74 -2.66 -16.21
N THR A 221 13.51 -2.22 -16.49
CA THR A 221 13.27 -0.86 -17.02
C THR A 221 13.56 0.21 -15.98
N GLU A 222 13.10 0.01 -14.73
CA GLU A 222 13.38 0.93 -13.63
C GLU A 222 14.87 1.08 -13.37
N TYR A 223 15.63 -0.04 -13.32
CA TYR A 223 17.08 -0.03 -13.18
C TYR A 223 17.75 0.83 -14.25
N LYS A 224 17.39 0.59 -15.52
CA LYS A 224 17.93 1.34 -16.66
C LYS A 224 17.62 2.83 -16.55
N ASN A 225 16.36 3.19 -16.34
CA ASN A 225 15.93 4.59 -16.29
C ASN A 225 16.62 5.36 -15.15
N ILE A 226 16.74 4.75 -13.95
CA ILE A 226 17.39 5.40 -12.81
C ILE A 226 18.90 5.50 -13.06
N LEU A 227 19.54 4.47 -13.64
CA LEU A 227 20.97 4.48 -13.91
C LEU A 227 21.32 5.52 -15.00
N ASP A 228 20.49 5.61 -16.05
CA ASP A 228 20.62 6.61 -17.10
C ASP A 228 20.45 8.02 -16.50
N PHE A 229 19.50 8.23 -15.60
CA PHE A 229 19.34 9.52 -14.91
C PHE A 229 20.56 9.86 -14.02
N LEU A 230 21.10 8.90 -13.28
CA LEU A 230 22.31 9.11 -12.46
C LEU A 230 23.53 9.46 -13.33
N LYS A 231 23.74 8.73 -14.43
CA LYS A 231 24.93 8.89 -15.30
C LYS A 231 24.84 10.06 -16.26
N SER A 232 23.63 10.43 -16.72
CA SER A 232 23.42 11.50 -17.70
C SER A 232 22.76 12.73 -17.10
N GLY A 233 21.72 12.56 -16.29
CA GLY A 233 20.98 13.66 -15.66
C GLY A 233 21.79 14.39 -14.60
N LEU A 234 22.57 13.67 -13.80
CA LEU A 234 23.43 14.23 -12.75
C LEU A 234 24.92 14.31 -13.15
N LYS A 235 25.27 14.01 -14.41
CA LYS A 235 26.67 13.91 -14.87
C LYS A 235 27.50 15.13 -14.49
N ASP A 236 26.98 16.31 -14.79
CA ASP A 236 27.68 17.60 -14.63
C ASP A 236 27.27 18.33 -13.34
N PHE A 237 26.58 17.66 -12.42
CA PHE A 237 26.21 18.27 -11.14
C PHE A 237 27.45 18.54 -10.30
N GLU A 238 27.68 19.81 -9.96
CA GLU A 238 28.72 20.24 -9.04
C GLU A 238 28.08 21.14 -7.98
N SER A 239 28.49 20.98 -6.73
CA SER A 239 28.06 21.82 -5.62
C SER A 239 29.23 22.08 -4.70
N VAL A 240 29.30 23.30 -4.17
CA VAL A 240 30.29 23.66 -3.16
C VAL A 240 30.03 23.00 -1.81
N PHE A 241 28.79 22.52 -1.58
CA PHE A 241 28.37 21.98 -0.29
C PHE A 241 28.47 20.46 -0.19
N PHE A 242 28.30 19.74 -1.31
CA PHE A 242 28.37 18.28 -1.32
C PHE A 242 28.62 17.69 -2.71
N ASN A 243 29.17 16.48 -2.73
CA ASN A 243 29.30 15.66 -3.92
C ASN A 243 28.29 14.50 -3.91
N ILE A 244 27.83 14.12 -5.09
CA ILE A 244 27.03 12.92 -5.33
C ILE A 244 27.91 11.87 -6.00
N ASP A 245 27.90 10.64 -5.51
CA ASP A 245 28.53 9.52 -6.21
C ASP A 245 27.71 9.16 -7.47
N LYS A 246 28.32 9.27 -8.65
CA LYS A 246 27.65 9.06 -9.94
C LYS A 246 28.02 7.71 -10.58
N THR A 247 28.87 6.92 -9.91
CA THR A 247 29.43 5.69 -10.48
C THR A 247 28.39 4.58 -10.59
N GLY A 248 27.40 4.57 -9.71
CA GLY A 248 26.31 3.62 -9.74
C GLY A 248 25.49 3.64 -8.46
N PHE A 249 24.77 2.54 -8.28
CA PHE A 249 23.93 2.30 -7.12
C PHE A 249 24.73 1.73 -5.95
N LYS A 250 24.26 2.01 -4.73
CA LYS A 250 24.85 1.48 -3.51
C LYS A 250 24.68 -0.04 -3.46
N THR A 251 25.79 -0.76 -3.34
CA THR A 251 25.78 -2.18 -3.00
C THR A 251 25.24 -2.38 -1.58
N VAL A 252 24.27 -3.27 -1.43
CA VAL A 252 23.73 -3.65 -0.12
C VAL A 252 24.77 -4.51 0.59
N LEU A 253 25.12 -4.19 1.83
CA LEU A 253 26.08 -5.00 2.60
C LEU A 253 25.47 -6.35 3.01
N ASP A 254 26.29 -7.39 3.11
CA ASP A 254 25.80 -8.74 3.48
C ASP A 254 25.12 -8.76 4.87
N LYS A 255 25.57 -7.91 5.81
CA LYS A 255 24.92 -7.76 7.13
C LYS A 255 23.51 -7.15 7.08
N ASP A 256 23.23 -6.37 6.04
CA ASP A 256 21.97 -5.63 5.86
C ASP A 256 20.99 -6.41 4.97
N ARG A 257 21.37 -7.59 4.48
CA ARG A 257 20.56 -8.47 3.64
C ARG A 257 20.45 -9.83 4.30
N GLN A 258 19.24 -10.34 4.43
CA GLN A 258 19.03 -11.74 4.74
C GLN A 258 17.86 -12.29 3.91
N ARG A 259 17.68 -13.60 3.96
CA ARG A 259 16.56 -14.29 3.34
C ARG A 259 15.86 -15.14 4.38
N ILE A 260 14.54 -15.07 4.39
CA ILE A 260 13.71 -15.94 5.22
C ILE A 260 13.83 -17.36 4.66
N ILE A 261 14.19 -18.33 5.51
CA ILE A 261 14.57 -19.67 5.05
C ILE A 261 13.36 -20.38 4.46
N LEU A 262 13.50 -20.91 3.23
CA LEU A 262 12.40 -21.52 2.47
C LEU A 262 11.67 -22.67 3.18
N LYS A 263 12.37 -23.48 3.99
CA LYS A 263 11.73 -24.56 4.77
C LYS A 263 10.70 -24.05 5.79
N ASP A 264 10.90 -22.83 6.30
CA ASP A 264 10.04 -22.19 7.28
C ASP A 264 8.80 -21.55 6.60
N ASN A 265 8.81 -21.46 5.27
CA ASN A 265 7.81 -20.79 4.43
C ASN A 265 6.90 -21.74 3.64
N LEU A 266 6.98 -23.05 3.92
CA LEU A 266 6.14 -24.03 3.25
C LEU A 266 4.69 -23.83 3.69
N MET A 267 3.76 -23.99 2.75
CA MET A 267 2.35 -24.16 3.08
C MET A 267 2.03 -25.65 3.16
N VAL A 268 1.08 -26.01 4.00
CA VAL A 268 0.59 -27.38 4.21
C VAL A 268 -0.80 -27.52 3.60
N PHE A 269 -0.99 -28.59 2.83
CA PHE A 269 -2.20 -28.94 2.08
C PHE A 269 -2.76 -30.29 2.55
N GLY A 270 -3.72 -30.85 1.81
CA GLY A 270 -4.32 -32.14 2.12
C GLY A 270 -3.28 -33.25 2.33
N GLY A 271 -3.51 -34.09 3.34
CA GLY A 271 -2.58 -35.18 3.70
C GLY A 271 -1.24 -34.71 4.25
N GLU A 272 -1.16 -33.50 4.83
CA GLU A 272 0.08 -32.89 5.37
C GLU A 272 1.19 -32.65 4.34
N ASN A 273 0.85 -32.68 3.04
CA ASN A 273 1.78 -32.39 1.95
C ASN A 273 2.18 -30.91 1.92
N LYS A 274 3.42 -30.62 1.52
CA LYS A 274 4.02 -29.29 1.66
C LYS A 274 4.53 -28.73 0.34
N THR A 275 4.26 -27.45 0.08
CA THR A 275 4.84 -26.72 -1.06
C THR A 275 4.80 -25.21 -0.84
N VAL A 276 5.69 -24.47 -1.51
CA VAL A 276 5.68 -22.99 -1.52
C VAL A 276 4.69 -22.40 -2.51
N ASN A 277 4.12 -23.22 -3.41
CA ASN A 277 3.24 -22.77 -4.48
C ASN A 277 1.82 -23.28 -4.27
N ALA A 278 0.88 -22.38 -3.98
CA ALA A 278 -0.52 -22.72 -3.71
C ALA A 278 -1.22 -23.33 -4.92
N VAL A 279 -0.87 -22.94 -6.15
CA VAL A 279 -1.42 -23.53 -7.39
C VAL A 279 -1.10 -25.02 -7.44
N ILE A 280 0.17 -25.37 -7.18
CA ILE A 280 0.62 -26.76 -7.17
C ILE A 280 -0.03 -27.49 -5.99
N GLY A 281 0.02 -26.92 -4.79
CA GLY A 281 -0.48 -27.56 -3.58
C GLY A 281 -1.96 -27.92 -3.66
N MET A 282 -2.81 -26.98 -4.09
CA MET A 282 -4.23 -27.25 -4.25
C MET A 282 -4.53 -28.24 -5.38
N ARG A 283 -3.77 -28.21 -6.48
CA ARG A 283 -3.99 -29.11 -7.62
C ARG A 283 -3.62 -30.55 -7.28
N GLU A 284 -2.47 -30.77 -6.65
CA GLU A 284 -1.95 -32.12 -6.37
C GLU A 284 -2.56 -32.72 -5.10
N TYR A 285 -2.81 -31.91 -4.07
CA TYR A 285 -3.14 -32.41 -2.73
C TYR A 285 -4.52 -31.97 -2.21
N GLY A 286 -5.17 -31.01 -2.88
CA GLY A 286 -6.43 -30.44 -2.41
C GLY A 286 -6.28 -29.62 -1.12
N PRO A 287 -7.41 -29.24 -0.49
CA PRO A 287 -7.38 -28.36 0.67
C PRO A 287 -6.84 -29.06 1.92
N TYR A 288 -6.21 -28.29 2.81
CA TYR A 288 -5.78 -28.75 4.13
C TYR A 288 -6.95 -29.24 4.99
N LYS A 289 -8.04 -28.45 5.07
CA LYS A 289 -9.26 -28.84 5.79
C LYS A 289 -10.49 -28.63 4.89
N LYS A 290 -11.25 -29.70 4.68
CA LYS A 290 -12.59 -29.65 4.06
C LYS A 290 -13.62 -29.13 5.06
N ILE A 291 -14.83 -28.85 4.58
CA ILE A 291 -15.96 -28.48 5.43
C ILE A 291 -16.48 -29.73 6.13
N ASP A 292 -16.70 -29.67 7.44
CA ASP A 292 -17.11 -30.83 8.25
C ASP A 292 -18.47 -31.40 7.78
N ASN A 293 -19.43 -30.54 7.41
CA ASN A 293 -20.78 -30.91 6.94
C ASN A 293 -21.01 -30.53 5.47
N ALA A 294 -20.06 -30.86 4.59
CA ALA A 294 -20.12 -30.43 3.18
C ALA A 294 -21.40 -30.86 2.44
N ASN A 295 -22.01 -31.99 2.80
CA ASN A 295 -23.22 -32.51 2.17
C ASN A 295 -24.49 -31.69 2.48
N ASP A 296 -24.49 -30.94 3.58
CA ASP A 296 -25.62 -30.10 3.98
C ASP A 296 -25.62 -28.74 3.26
N ILE A 297 -24.53 -28.46 2.53
CA ILE A 297 -24.36 -27.20 1.82
C ILE A 297 -25.27 -27.16 0.60
N LYS A 298 -26.09 -26.11 0.53
CA LYS A 298 -26.96 -25.80 -0.60
C LYS A 298 -26.45 -24.56 -1.33
N ILE A 299 -26.44 -24.63 -2.65
CA ILE A 299 -26.07 -23.51 -3.51
C ILE A 299 -27.34 -22.92 -4.10
N LEU A 300 -27.48 -21.60 -4.01
CA LEU A 300 -28.49 -20.84 -4.71
C LEU A 300 -27.86 -19.89 -5.71
N PHE A 301 -28.60 -19.59 -6.79
CA PHE A 301 -28.16 -18.62 -7.79
C PHE A 301 -29.01 -17.37 -7.76
N ILE A 302 -28.36 -16.22 -7.88
CA ILE A 302 -28.99 -14.92 -8.11
C ILE A 302 -28.47 -14.43 -9.46
N TYR A 303 -29.32 -14.33 -10.49
CA TYR A 303 -28.86 -14.15 -11.86
C TYR A 303 -29.83 -13.37 -12.74
N ASN A 304 -29.29 -12.65 -13.73
CA ASN A 304 -30.08 -12.04 -14.81
C ASN A 304 -30.06 -12.84 -16.11
N GLU A 305 -29.06 -13.69 -16.32
CA GLU A 305 -28.86 -14.43 -17.57
C GLU A 305 -28.83 -15.93 -17.28
N ARG A 306 -29.89 -16.63 -17.71
CA ARG A 306 -30.07 -18.05 -17.41
C ARG A 306 -28.94 -18.92 -17.98
N ASP A 307 -28.44 -18.58 -19.17
CA ASP A 307 -27.37 -19.33 -19.82
C ASP A 307 -26.04 -19.20 -19.08
N ASP A 308 -25.73 -18.01 -18.55
CA ASP A 308 -24.53 -17.79 -17.76
C ASP A 308 -24.62 -18.54 -16.42
N ALA A 309 -25.79 -18.54 -15.77
CA ALA A 309 -26.05 -19.33 -14.56
C ALA A 309 -25.90 -20.84 -14.80
N ASN A 310 -26.49 -21.35 -15.90
CA ASN A 310 -26.36 -22.75 -16.28
C ASN A 310 -24.91 -23.14 -16.55
N LYS A 311 -24.13 -22.30 -17.24
CA LYS A 311 -22.69 -22.52 -17.47
C LYS A 311 -21.92 -22.60 -16.16
N VAL A 312 -22.10 -21.63 -15.27
CA VAL A 312 -21.42 -21.63 -13.97
C VAL A 312 -21.79 -22.87 -13.16
N TYR A 313 -23.08 -23.22 -13.08
CA TYR A 313 -23.54 -24.44 -12.43
C TYR A 313 -22.87 -25.69 -13.01
N GLN A 314 -22.87 -25.85 -14.35
CA GLN A 314 -22.24 -26.99 -15.02
C GLN A 314 -20.74 -27.05 -14.75
N TYR A 315 -20.03 -25.94 -14.81
CA TYR A 315 -18.58 -25.92 -14.58
C TYR A 315 -18.22 -26.16 -13.11
N LEU A 316 -19.02 -25.67 -12.16
CA LEU A 316 -18.84 -26.01 -10.75
C LEU A 316 -19.12 -27.48 -10.49
N ARG A 317 -20.11 -28.08 -11.15
CA ARG A 317 -20.49 -29.48 -10.93
C ARG A 317 -19.57 -30.47 -11.64
N ASN A 318 -19.31 -30.25 -12.93
CA ASN A 318 -18.66 -31.21 -13.84
C ASN A 318 -17.21 -30.83 -14.18
N GLY A 319 -16.77 -29.61 -13.84
CA GLY A 319 -15.47 -29.10 -14.20
C GLY A 319 -15.42 -28.39 -15.56
N LEU A 320 -14.26 -27.80 -15.86
CA LEU A 320 -13.94 -27.15 -17.13
C LEU A 320 -12.43 -27.18 -17.36
N LYS A 321 -11.99 -27.82 -18.46
CA LYS A 321 -10.57 -28.03 -18.78
C LYS A 321 -9.82 -28.67 -17.59
N GLN A 322 -8.82 -28.00 -17.02
CA GLN A 322 -8.03 -28.51 -15.89
C GLN A 322 -8.73 -28.37 -14.52
N PHE A 323 -9.86 -27.66 -14.43
CA PHE A 323 -10.62 -27.57 -13.19
C PHE A 323 -11.59 -28.77 -13.09
N PRO A 324 -11.49 -29.63 -12.06
CA PRO A 324 -12.21 -30.91 -12.03
C PRO A 324 -13.62 -30.82 -11.42
N GLY A 325 -14.12 -29.62 -11.12
CA GLY A 325 -15.38 -29.41 -10.39
C GLY A 325 -15.16 -29.22 -8.89
N LEU A 326 -16.14 -28.61 -8.22
CA LEU A 326 -16.09 -28.17 -6.83
C LEU A 326 -15.97 -29.34 -5.85
N LEU A 327 -16.69 -30.43 -6.10
CA LEU A 327 -16.62 -31.63 -5.26
C LEU A 327 -15.23 -32.26 -5.30
N THR A 328 -14.69 -32.48 -6.49
CA THR A 328 -13.36 -33.07 -6.66
C THR A 328 -12.27 -32.15 -6.14
N TYR A 329 -12.37 -30.84 -6.38
CA TYR A 329 -11.31 -29.89 -6.07
C TYR A 329 -11.25 -29.49 -4.59
N VAL A 330 -12.39 -29.24 -3.95
CA VAL A 330 -12.46 -28.73 -2.56
C VAL A 330 -13.38 -29.54 -1.66
N GLY A 331 -14.03 -30.60 -2.15
CA GLY A 331 -14.87 -31.48 -1.35
C GLY A 331 -16.30 -30.98 -1.13
N ILE A 332 -16.78 -30.02 -1.92
CA ILE A 332 -18.12 -29.43 -1.75
C ILE A 332 -19.04 -29.90 -2.88
N PRO A 333 -20.11 -30.65 -2.57
CA PRO A 333 -21.10 -31.05 -3.57
C PRO A 333 -21.90 -29.85 -4.07
N VAL A 334 -22.24 -29.84 -5.36
CA VAL A 334 -23.05 -28.79 -5.98
C VAL A 334 -24.52 -29.19 -5.91
N VAL A 335 -25.13 -29.01 -4.73
CA VAL A 335 -26.57 -29.24 -4.50
C VAL A 335 -27.32 -27.94 -4.74
N LEU A 336 -28.01 -27.85 -5.88
CA LEU A 336 -28.78 -26.64 -6.25
C LEU A 336 -30.15 -26.64 -5.58
N ASP A 337 -30.45 -25.55 -4.86
CA ASP A 337 -31.80 -25.26 -4.40
C ASP A 337 -32.51 -24.38 -5.44
N LYS A 338 -33.22 -25.03 -6.36
CA LYS A 338 -33.88 -24.34 -7.50
C LYS A 338 -35.01 -23.43 -7.04
N GLU A 339 -35.75 -23.84 -6.02
CA GLU A 339 -36.88 -23.08 -5.46
C GLU A 339 -36.39 -21.83 -4.73
N LYS A 340 -35.18 -21.89 -4.17
CA LYS A 340 -34.52 -20.76 -3.52
C LYS A 340 -33.47 -20.06 -4.39
N SER A 341 -33.63 -20.07 -5.71
CA SER A 341 -32.83 -19.26 -6.64
C SER A 341 -33.63 -18.08 -7.19
N LEU A 342 -32.99 -16.92 -7.37
CA LEU A 342 -33.63 -15.66 -7.75
C LEU A 342 -33.22 -15.22 -9.16
N TYR A 343 -34.20 -15.04 -10.02
CA TYR A 343 -34.04 -14.34 -11.29
C TYR A 343 -34.36 -12.85 -11.13
N TYR A 344 -33.55 -11.99 -11.74
CA TYR A 344 -33.82 -10.56 -11.82
C TYR A 344 -33.64 -10.05 -13.26
N SER A 345 -34.46 -9.07 -13.65
CA SER A 345 -34.47 -8.50 -15.01
C SER A 345 -33.49 -7.33 -15.19
N SER A 346 -33.20 -6.55 -14.14
CA SER A 346 -32.25 -5.44 -14.22
C SER A 346 -31.55 -5.17 -12.88
N THR A 347 -30.37 -4.53 -12.93
CA THR A 347 -29.60 -4.19 -11.73
C THR A 347 -30.38 -3.29 -10.75
N GLY A 348 -31.14 -2.32 -11.28
CA GLY A 348 -31.85 -1.33 -10.46
C GLY A 348 -32.95 -1.91 -9.56
N GLU A 349 -33.52 -3.06 -9.92
CA GLU A 349 -34.53 -3.75 -9.10
C GLU A 349 -33.95 -4.86 -8.20
N LEU A 350 -32.66 -5.21 -8.38
CA LEU A 350 -32.06 -6.39 -7.76
C LEU A 350 -32.10 -6.31 -6.23
N SER A 351 -31.75 -5.16 -5.65
CA SER A 351 -31.78 -4.98 -4.20
C SER A 351 -33.17 -5.20 -3.62
N THR A 352 -34.20 -4.56 -4.18
CA THR A 352 -35.59 -4.68 -3.72
C THR A 352 -36.12 -6.12 -3.88
N LYS A 353 -35.94 -6.72 -5.05
CA LYS A 353 -36.35 -8.11 -5.28
C LYS A 353 -35.64 -9.09 -4.36
N LEU A 354 -34.35 -8.86 -4.09
CA LEU A 354 -33.59 -9.68 -3.17
C LEU A 354 -34.11 -9.56 -1.73
N GLN A 355 -34.46 -8.35 -1.28
CA GLN A 355 -35.06 -8.14 0.04
C GLN A 355 -36.37 -8.91 0.19
N GLU A 356 -37.29 -8.77 -0.77
CA GLU A 356 -38.58 -9.49 -0.78
C GLU A 356 -38.37 -11.02 -0.81
N PHE A 357 -37.45 -11.48 -1.66
CA PHE A 357 -37.10 -12.89 -1.79
C PHE A 357 -36.53 -13.47 -0.48
N LEU A 358 -35.60 -12.75 0.17
CA LEU A 358 -35.02 -13.18 1.44
C LEU A 358 -36.06 -13.16 2.56
N ALA A 359 -36.94 -12.17 2.62
CA ALA A 359 -38.02 -12.13 3.60
C ALA A 359 -38.98 -13.33 3.47
N ALA A 360 -39.28 -13.75 2.23
CA ALA A 360 -40.18 -14.87 1.96
C ALA A 360 -39.53 -16.25 2.15
N GLN A 361 -38.30 -16.44 1.66
CA GLN A 361 -37.64 -17.76 1.58
C GLN A 361 -36.65 -18.04 2.71
N PHE A 362 -36.23 -16.99 3.42
CA PHE A 362 -35.22 -17.00 4.47
C PHE A 362 -35.66 -16.11 5.65
N PRO A 363 -36.80 -16.40 6.32
CA PRO A 363 -37.32 -15.56 7.41
C PRO A 363 -36.34 -15.41 8.58
N ASP A 364 -35.55 -16.44 8.88
CA ASP A 364 -34.58 -16.46 9.98
C ASP A 364 -33.21 -15.86 9.59
N ASN A 365 -32.23 -15.90 10.48
CA ASN A 365 -30.89 -15.29 10.26
C ASN A 365 -29.73 -16.28 10.51
N ASP A 366 -29.97 -17.58 10.36
CA ASP A 366 -29.04 -18.67 10.70
C ASP A 366 -28.80 -19.67 9.55
N TYR A 367 -28.92 -19.22 8.30
CA TYR A 367 -28.78 -20.06 7.10
C TYR A 367 -27.31 -20.33 6.69
N TYR A 368 -26.49 -20.76 7.65
CA TYR A 368 -25.05 -20.98 7.50
C TYR A 368 -24.67 -22.10 6.53
N ASN A 369 -25.63 -22.93 6.12
CA ASN A 369 -25.44 -23.99 5.13
C ASN A 369 -25.76 -23.54 3.69
N TYR A 370 -26.10 -22.27 3.47
CA TYR A 370 -26.36 -21.74 2.13
C TYR A 370 -25.17 -20.93 1.59
N ALA A 371 -24.88 -21.13 0.31
CA ALA A 371 -23.94 -20.32 -0.46
C ALA A 371 -24.62 -19.73 -1.71
N ALA A 372 -24.67 -18.41 -1.79
CA ALA A 372 -25.21 -17.67 -2.93
C ALA A 372 -24.13 -17.44 -3.99
N VAL A 373 -24.39 -17.87 -5.23
CA VAL A 373 -23.61 -17.50 -6.41
C VAL A 373 -24.37 -16.41 -7.16
N ILE A 374 -23.82 -15.19 -7.14
CA ILE A 374 -24.42 -14.04 -7.81
C ILE A 374 -23.74 -13.82 -9.14
N ILE A 375 -24.52 -13.74 -10.21
CA ILE A 375 -24.07 -13.52 -11.58
C ILE A 375 -24.69 -12.23 -12.08
N GLY A 376 -23.86 -11.21 -12.30
CA GLY A 376 -24.35 -9.88 -12.67
C GLY A 376 -23.47 -9.12 -13.66
N PRO A 377 -23.96 -7.98 -14.20
CA PRO A 377 -23.36 -7.32 -15.35
C PRO A 377 -21.99 -6.70 -15.05
N PHE A 378 -21.78 -6.23 -13.82
CA PHE A 378 -20.57 -5.53 -13.41
C PHE A 378 -19.64 -6.38 -12.56
N SER A 379 -18.42 -5.88 -12.39
CA SER A 379 -17.45 -6.41 -11.42
C SER A 379 -17.06 -5.28 -10.47
N LYS A 380 -16.80 -5.58 -9.19
CA LYS A 380 -16.37 -4.60 -8.17
C LYS A 380 -15.28 -3.61 -8.63
N TYR A 381 -14.39 -4.00 -9.55
CA TYR A 381 -13.26 -3.16 -9.97
C TYR A 381 -13.50 -2.35 -11.25
N GLU A 382 -14.65 -2.52 -11.89
CA GLU A 382 -15.05 -1.82 -13.13
C GLU A 382 -16.47 -1.28 -13.02
N SER A 383 -17.01 -1.19 -11.79
CA SER A 383 -18.35 -0.68 -11.52
C SER A 383 -18.34 0.84 -11.45
N ASP A 384 -19.45 1.45 -11.87
CA ASP A 384 -19.76 2.83 -11.49
C ASP A 384 -20.20 2.92 -10.02
N GLU A 385 -20.52 4.13 -9.56
CA GLU A 385 -20.89 4.40 -8.16
C GLU A 385 -22.21 3.71 -7.76
N GLU A 386 -23.18 3.63 -8.67
CA GLU A 386 -24.46 2.97 -8.40
C GLU A 386 -24.28 1.45 -8.34
N GLU A 387 -23.54 0.88 -9.28
CA GLU A 387 -23.20 -0.54 -9.33
C GLU A 387 -22.36 -0.97 -8.11
N GLU A 388 -21.43 -0.13 -7.66
CA GLU A 388 -20.67 -0.36 -6.43
C GLU A 388 -21.60 -0.37 -5.21
N LYS A 389 -22.55 0.57 -5.11
CA LYS A 389 -23.54 0.60 -4.04
C LYS A 389 -24.41 -0.67 -4.04
N THR A 390 -24.94 -1.09 -5.18
CA THR A 390 -25.73 -2.31 -5.33
C THR A 390 -24.93 -3.56 -4.93
N TYR A 391 -23.64 -3.64 -5.30
CA TYR A 391 -22.77 -4.73 -4.87
C TYR A 391 -22.74 -4.89 -3.35
N TYR A 392 -22.51 -3.80 -2.61
CA TYR A 392 -22.43 -3.86 -1.15
C TYR A 392 -23.79 -4.13 -0.49
N GLU A 393 -24.87 -3.58 -1.03
CA GLU A 393 -26.22 -3.80 -0.52
C GLU A 393 -26.60 -5.30 -0.58
N ILE A 394 -26.41 -5.94 -1.74
CA ILE A 394 -26.64 -7.39 -1.91
C ILE A 394 -25.80 -8.20 -0.93
N LYS A 395 -24.54 -7.81 -0.77
CA LYS A 395 -23.62 -8.48 0.16
C LYS A 395 -24.09 -8.38 1.61
N LYS A 396 -24.56 -7.21 2.04
CA LYS A 396 -25.11 -6.99 3.38
C LYS A 396 -26.33 -7.87 3.63
N LEU A 397 -27.31 -7.81 2.72
CA LEU A 397 -28.56 -8.56 2.83
C LEU A 397 -28.35 -10.08 2.99
N LEU A 398 -27.43 -10.65 2.21
CA LEU A 398 -27.10 -12.08 2.31
C LEU A 398 -26.33 -12.39 3.60
N LEU A 399 -25.38 -11.54 3.98
CA LEU A 399 -24.58 -11.73 5.18
C LEU A 399 -25.44 -11.71 6.45
N ASP A 400 -26.43 -10.83 6.51
CA ASP A 400 -27.37 -10.70 7.63
C ASP A 400 -28.23 -11.96 7.83
N LYS A 401 -28.49 -12.69 6.74
CA LYS A 401 -29.16 -13.99 6.74
C LYS A 401 -28.24 -15.16 7.09
N GLY A 402 -26.95 -14.91 7.30
CA GLY A 402 -25.93 -15.95 7.49
C GLY A 402 -25.59 -16.68 6.19
N ILE A 403 -25.94 -16.13 5.02
CA ILE A 403 -25.70 -16.74 3.71
C ILE A 403 -24.39 -16.20 3.15
N THR A 404 -23.43 -17.09 2.90
CA THR A 404 -22.19 -16.67 2.24
C THR A 404 -22.42 -16.39 0.76
N SER A 405 -21.60 -15.53 0.15
CA SER A 405 -21.84 -15.09 -1.22
C SER A 405 -20.57 -14.99 -2.07
N GLN A 406 -20.68 -15.39 -3.34
CA GLN A 406 -19.65 -15.26 -4.37
C GLN A 406 -20.22 -14.55 -5.60
N PHE A 407 -19.70 -13.36 -5.89
CA PHE A 407 -20.10 -12.57 -7.06
C PHE A 407 -19.22 -12.93 -8.26
N ILE A 408 -19.82 -13.06 -9.44
CA ILE A 408 -19.16 -13.37 -10.71
C ILE A 408 -19.75 -12.47 -11.79
N ALA A 409 -18.91 -11.73 -12.53
CA ALA A 409 -19.40 -10.86 -13.59
C ALA A 409 -19.73 -11.64 -14.87
N ASN A 410 -20.78 -11.26 -15.61
CA ASN A 410 -21.20 -11.92 -16.85
C ASN A 410 -20.07 -11.97 -17.88
N LYS A 411 -19.33 -10.86 -18.04
CA LYS A 411 -18.14 -10.77 -18.90
C LYS A 411 -17.07 -11.81 -18.54
N THR A 412 -16.92 -12.15 -17.26
CA THR A 412 -15.95 -13.13 -16.79
C THR A 412 -16.39 -14.54 -17.16
N VAL A 413 -17.67 -14.87 -16.98
CA VAL A 413 -18.27 -16.16 -17.38
C VAL A 413 -18.14 -16.37 -18.90
N ARG A 414 -18.36 -15.32 -19.69
CA ARG A 414 -18.30 -15.37 -21.16
C ARG A 414 -16.87 -15.35 -21.72
N SER A 415 -15.85 -15.17 -20.88
CA SER A 415 -14.46 -15.13 -21.34
C SER A 415 -13.91 -16.53 -21.65
N GLY A 416 -13.09 -16.64 -22.70
CA GLY A 416 -12.42 -17.92 -23.06
C GLY A 416 -11.44 -18.45 -22.00
N ASN A 417 -11.12 -17.62 -21.00
CA ASN A 417 -10.19 -17.87 -19.91
C ASN A 417 -10.89 -18.17 -18.57
N PHE A 418 -12.22 -18.38 -18.56
CA PHE A 418 -12.97 -18.61 -17.32
C PHE A 418 -12.48 -19.83 -16.51
N ASN A 419 -11.86 -20.82 -17.17
CA ASN A 419 -11.23 -21.96 -16.52
C ASN A 419 -10.14 -21.58 -15.50
N TYR A 420 -9.47 -20.44 -15.66
CA TYR A 420 -8.47 -19.95 -14.70
C TYR A 420 -9.11 -19.23 -13.50
N CYS A 421 -10.38 -18.81 -13.61
CA CYS A 421 -11.15 -18.21 -12.52
C CYS A 421 -11.73 -19.26 -11.57
N LEU A 422 -12.16 -20.41 -12.09
CA LEU A 422 -12.85 -21.46 -11.33
C LEU A 422 -12.08 -21.98 -10.11
N PRO A 423 -10.75 -22.26 -10.17
CA PRO A 423 -9.99 -22.66 -8.98
C PRO A 423 -10.01 -21.58 -7.87
N ASN A 424 -9.90 -20.30 -8.25
CA ASN A 424 -9.94 -19.19 -7.29
C ASN A 424 -11.34 -19.06 -6.67
N ILE A 425 -12.40 -19.21 -7.47
CA ILE A 425 -13.80 -19.22 -7.01
C ILE A 425 -14.03 -20.38 -6.01
N ALA A 426 -13.54 -21.59 -6.33
CA ALA A 426 -13.70 -22.75 -5.47
C ALA A 426 -13.02 -22.59 -4.11
N ILE A 427 -11.81 -22.03 -4.09
CA ILE A 427 -11.05 -21.75 -2.86
C ILE A 427 -11.75 -20.68 -2.02
N ALA A 428 -12.26 -19.62 -2.66
CA ALA A 428 -13.01 -18.59 -1.97
C ALA A 428 -14.29 -19.15 -1.34
N ILE A 429 -15.07 -19.96 -2.07
CA ILE A 429 -16.27 -20.63 -1.54
C ILE A 429 -15.91 -21.52 -0.35
N LEU A 430 -14.88 -22.36 -0.49
CA LEU A 430 -14.39 -23.21 0.60
C LEU A 430 -14.06 -22.40 1.86
N ALA A 431 -13.26 -21.34 1.71
CA ALA A 431 -12.83 -20.51 2.84
C ALA A 431 -14.02 -19.82 3.51
N LYS A 432 -14.95 -19.26 2.71
CA LYS A 432 -16.12 -18.55 3.26
C LYS A 432 -17.11 -19.46 3.99
N LEU A 433 -17.10 -20.76 3.69
CA LEU A 433 -17.88 -21.78 4.40
C LEU A 433 -17.12 -22.40 5.59
N GLY A 434 -15.91 -21.91 5.90
CA GLY A 434 -15.11 -22.34 7.05
C GLY A 434 -14.13 -23.48 6.78
N GLY A 435 -13.95 -23.90 5.53
CA GLY A 435 -12.84 -24.77 5.13
C GLY A 435 -11.50 -24.02 5.14
N ILE A 436 -10.39 -24.75 5.17
CA ILE A 436 -9.04 -24.19 5.17
C ILE A 436 -8.32 -24.68 3.91
N PRO A 437 -8.11 -23.81 2.90
CA PRO A 437 -7.40 -24.20 1.69
C PRO A 437 -5.98 -24.70 1.98
N TRP A 438 -5.22 -23.94 2.77
CA TRP A 438 -3.88 -24.31 3.22
C TRP A 438 -3.50 -23.51 4.47
N LYS A 439 -2.58 -24.04 5.26
CA LYS A 439 -1.97 -23.36 6.42
C LYS A 439 -0.47 -23.16 6.23
N LEU A 440 0.18 -22.43 7.15
CA LEU A 440 1.64 -22.34 7.21
C LEU A 440 2.24 -23.58 7.87
N ASN A 441 3.45 -23.98 7.45
CA ASN A 441 4.26 -25.05 8.04
C ASN A 441 5.12 -24.52 9.20
N THR A 442 4.53 -23.74 10.10
CA THR A 442 5.23 -23.18 11.26
C THR A 442 4.81 -23.91 12.53
N LYS A 443 5.73 -23.98 13.52
CA LYS A 443 5.36 -24.44 14.87
C LYS A 443 4.33 -23.46 15.42
N LYS A 444 3.27 -23.94 16.07
CA LYS A 444 2.28 -23.07 16.73
C LYS A 444 3.01 -22.23 17.78
N TYR A 445 3.09 -20.93 17.54
CA TYR A 445 3.33 -19.98 18.62
C TYR A 445 1.95 -19.56 19.14
N ASN A 446 1.81 -19.36 20.44
CA ASN A 446 0.59 -18.84 21.05
C ASN A 446 0.56 -17.30 20.89
N ASP A 447 0.71 -16.84 19.65
CA ASP A 447 0.89 -15.44 19.29
C ASP A 447 -0.47 -14.86 18.91
N LEU A 448 -0.86 -13.79 19.59
CA LEU A 448 -1.97 -12.96 19.13
C LEU A 448 -1.47 -12.00 18.06
N VAL A 449 -1.88 -12.20 16.81
CA VAL A 449 -1.61 -11.26 15.71
C VAL A 449 -2.86 -10.48 15.32
N ILE A 450 -2.74 -9.15 15.31
CA ILE A 450 -3.83 -8.23 14.95
C ILE A 450 -3.42 -7.39 13.75
N GLY A 451 -4.26 -7.40 12.71
CA GLY A 451 -4.15 -6.49 11.58
C GLY A 451 -5.08 -5.29 11.74
N TYR A 452 -4.57 -4.11 11.36
CA TYR A 452 -5.39 -2.92 11.16
C TYR A 452 -5.15 -2.33 9.78
N ASN A 453 -6.23 -1.85 9.16
CA ASN A 453 -6.16 -1.01 7.97
C ASN A 453 -7.37 -0.08 7.91
N TYR A 454 -7.38 0.86 6.97
CA TYR A 454 -8.45 1.84 6.87
C TYR A 454 -8.94 2.04 5.44
N LYS A 455 -10.17 2.56 5.34
CA LYS A 455 -10.74 3.17 4.14
C LYS A 455 -11.26 4.55 4.50
N LYS A 456 -11.04 5.53 3.64
CA LYS A 456 -11.53 6.90 3.82
C LYS A 456 -12.46 7.24 2.66
N LEU A 457 -13.62 7.81 2.96
CA LEU A 457 -14.56 8.38 2.01
C LEU A 457 -14.93 9.78 2.50
N GLN A 458 -14.73 10.80 1.66
CA GLN A 458 -14.86 12.21 2.06
C GLN A 458 -14.03 12.50 3.33
N ASP A 459 -14.66 12.95 4.42
CA ASP A 459 -14.01 13.18 5.73
C ASP A 459 -14.18 12.04 6.73
N GLN A 460 -15.00 11.03 6.42
CA GLN A 460 -15.20 9.87 7.27
C GLN A 460 -14.12 8.82 7.03
N LYS A 461 -13.57 8.31 8.13
CA LYS A 461 -12.53 7.28 8.12
C LYS A 461 -13.03 6.05 8.84
N TRP A 462 -13.01 4.92 8.14
CA TRP A 462 -13.40 3.62 8.65
C TRP A 462 -12.17 2.75 8.83
N ILE A 463 -12.04 2.14 9.99
CA ILE A 463 -10.99 1.17 10.30
C ILE A 463 -11.61 -0.22 10.25
N GLY A 464 -10.93 -1.09 9.51
CA GLY A 464 -11.18 -2.52 9.56
C GLY A 464 -10.08 -3.18 10.36
N SER A 465 -10.46 -4.12 11.21
CA SER A 465 -9.54 -4.98 11.93
C SER A 465 -9.88 -6.44 11.66
N ALA A 466 -8.87 -7.17 11.20
CA ALA A 466 -8.88 -8.62 11.19
C ALA A 466 -8.11 -9.09 12.43
N VAL A 467 -8.84 -9.67 13.38
CA VAL A 467 -8.28 -10.10 14.67
C VAL A 467 -8.16 -11.62 14.67
N PHE A 468 -6.98 -12.07 15.12
CA PHE A 468 -6.51 -13.45 15.16
C PHE A 468 -6.34 -14.02 13.77
N PHE A 469 -5.11 -14.01 13.26
CA PHE A 469 -4.66 -15.10 12.40
C PHE A 469 -3.81 -15.99 13.29
N ASP A 470 -4.29 -17.20 13.60
CA ASP A 470 -3.37 -18.22 14.09
C ASP A 470 -2.44 -18.66 12.93
N ASN A 471 -1.48 -19.53 13.21
CA ASN A 471 -0.58 -20.06 12.17
C ASN A 471 -1.32 -20.90 11.10
N GLU A 472 -2.61 -21.20 11.31
CA GLU A 472 -3.49 -21.83 10.33
C GLU A 472 -4.22 -20.82 9.44
N GLY A 473 -4.14 -19.52 9.75
CA GLY A 473 -4.84 -18.44 9.06
C GLY A 473 -6.30 -18.30 9.46
N ARG A 474 -6.74 -18.95 10.54
CA ARG A 474 -8.12 -18.86 11.02
C ARG A 474 -8.38 -17.48 11.58
N LEU A 475 -9.50 -16.88 11.18
CA LEU A 475 -10.00 -15.64 11.75
C LEU A 475 -10.70 -15.93 13.08
N GLY A 476 -10.25 -15.27 14.14
CA GLY A 476 -10.92 -15.37 15.45
C GLY A 476 -12.11 -14.44 15.54
N ARG A 477 -11.93 -13.17 15.14
CA ARG A 477 -13.01 -12.19 15.08
C ARG A 477 -12.73 -11.06 14.08
N ILE A 478 -13.79 -10.47 13.55
CA ILE A 478 -13.75 -9.40 12.56
C ILE A 478 -14.43 -8.17 13.15
N TYR A 479 -13.81 -7.00 12.98
CA TYR A 479 -14.42 -5.75 13.42
C TYR A 479 -14.27 -4.67 12.37
N GLY A 480 -15.32 -3.85 12.26
CA GLY A 480 -15.39 -2.67 11.45
C GLY A 480 -15.92 -1.52 12.26
N PHE A 481 -15.22 -0.39 12.31
CA PHE A 481 -15.65 0.76 13.10
C PHE A 481 -15.25 2.08 12.46
N SER A 482 -16.06 3.12 12.69
CA SER A 482 -15.73 4.49 12.33
C SER A 482 -14.65 4.99 13.30
N GLU A 483 -13.62 5.66 12.80
CA GLU A 483 -12.65 6.36 13.64
C GLU A 483 -13.11 7.81 13.81
N GLU A 484 -13.81 8.07 14.91
CA GLU A 484 -14.23 9.43 15.27
C GLU A 484 -13.17 10.09 16.15
N ARG A 485 -12.62 9.32 17.11
CA ARG A 485 -11.53 9.75 17.99
C ARG A 485 -10.28 8.97 17.66
N ALA A 486 -9.43 9.58 16.83
CA ALA A 486 -8.18 9.00 16.39
C ALA A 486 -7.35 8.45 17.57
N GLY A 487 -7.05 7.15 17.53
CA GLY A 487 -6.28 6.46 18.57
C GLY A 487 -7.12 5.88 19.73
N GLU A 488 -8.11 6.59 20.27
CA GLU A 488 -8.93 6.10 21.40
C GLU A 488 -9.81 4.91 21.02
N ASP A 489 -10.46 4.99 19.86
CA ASP A 489 -11.35 3.94 19.37
C ASP A 489 -10.53 2.67 19.04
N LEU A 490 -9.33 2.85 18.50
CA LEU A 490 -8.38 1.79 18.20
C LEU A 490 -7.92 1.05 19.47
N ILE A 491 -7.62 1.80 20.52
CA ILE A 491 -7.22 1.26 21.83
C ILE A 491 -8.36 0.48 22.48
N SER A 492 -9.56 1.05 22.45
CA SER A 492 -10.76 0.41 23.02
C SER A 492 -11.03 -0.92 22.32
N HIS A 493 -10.89 -0.95 21.00
CA HIS A 493 -10.96 -2.16 20.20
C HIS A 493 -9.86 -3.16 20.55
N LEU A 494 -8.59 -2.73 20.68
CA LEU A 494 -7.49 -3.63 21.04
C LEU A 494 -7.80 -4.38 22.34
N LYS A 495 -8.35 -3.68 23.34
CA LYS A 495 -8.79 -4.30 24.60
C LYS A 495 -9.84 -5.40 24.38
N ILE A 496 -10.87 -5.13 23.57
CA ILE A 496 -11.94 -6.11 23.28
C ILE A 496 -11.36 -7.34 22.57
N ALA A 497 -10.51 -7.11 21.57
CA ALA A 497 -9.83 -8.16 20.83
C ALA A 497 -9.06 -9.09 21.79
N ILE A 498 -8.19 -8.55 22.64
CA ILE A 498 -7.38 -9.37 23.54
C ILE A 498 -8.24 -10.15 24.56
N ASP A 499 -9.31 -9.55 25.07
CA ASP A 499 -10.25 -10.21 25.98
C ASP A 499 -10.96 -11.39 25.29
N ASP A 500 -11.42 -11.20 24.05
CA ASP A 500 -12.05 -12.25 23.24
C ASP A 500 -11.09 -13.40 22.92
N TYR A 501 -9.80 -13.12 22.71
CA TYR A 501 -8.78 -14.18 22.62
C TYR A 501 -8.72 -15.00 23.89
N SER A 502 -8.58 -14.29 25.00
CA SER A 502 -8.24 -14.87 26.29
C SER A 502 -9.36 -15.80 26.75
N LYS A 503 -10.61 -15.45 26.41
CA LYS A 503 -11.80 -16.28 26.64
C LYS A 503 -11.90 -17.51 25.73
N SER A 504 -11.39 -17.44 24.50
CA SER A 504 -11.60 -18.48 23.49
C SER A 504 -10.45 -19.48 23.38
N ILE A 505 -9.21 -19.02 23.51
CA ILE A 505 -7.99 -19.80 23.31
C ILE A 505 -7.14 -19.85 24.59
N GLY A 506 -7.23 -18.82 25.44
CA GLY A 506 -6.39 -18.63 26.62
C GLY A 506 -5.47 -17.42 26.48
N SER A 507 -4.66 -17.12 27.49
CA SER A 507 -3.72 -15.99 27.45
C SER A 507 -2.68 -16.18 26.34
N PRO A 508 -2.43 -15.16 25.49
CA PRO A 508 -1.37 -15.23 24.49
C PRO A 508 0.00 -15.15 25.14
N ASP A 509 1.02 -15.74 24.52
CA ASP A 509 2.41 -15.61 24.98
C ASP A 509 3.00 -14.26 24.55
N ARG A 510 2.53 -13.69 23.44
CA ARG A 510 2.97 -12.41 22.88
C ARG A 510 1.96 -11.80 21.91
N LEU A 511 2.07 -10.49 21.67
CA LEU A 511 1.17 -9.70 20.81
C LEU A 511 1.91 -9.06 19.64
N THR A 512 1.49 -9.31 18.39
CA THR A 512 2.02 -8.61 17.22
C THR A 512 0.94 -7.77 16.54
N ILE A 513 1.21 -6.48 16.33
CA ILE A 513 0.29 -5.54 15.69
C ILE A 513 0.87 -5.13 14.33
N HIS A 514 0.18 -5.52 13.26
CA HIS A 514 0.43 -5.06 11.89
C HIS A 514 -0.43 -3.83 11.59
N TYR A 515 0.21 -2.67 11.50
CA TYR A 515 -0.41 -1.37 11.41
C TYR A 515 -0.24 -0.74 10.02
N TYR A 516 -1.18 0.12 9.63
CA TYR A 516 -1.28 0.65 8.26
C TYR A 516 -0.60 2.01 8.06
N LYS A 517 -0.23 2.70 9.14
CA LYS A 517 0.42 4.02 9.11
C LYS A 517 1.57 4.07 10.11
N PRO A 518 2.50 5.04 9.97
CA PRO A 518 3.40 5.39 11.05
C PRO A 518 2.58 5.77 12.31
N PRO A 519 2.73 5.06 13.45
CA PRO A 519 2.07 5.44 14.69
C PRO A 519 2.70 6.73 15.25
N ARG A 520 1.87 7.56 15.88
CA ARG A 520 2.33 8.71 16.66
C ARG A 520 2.98 8.24 17.97
N LYS A 521 3.83 9.07 18.56
CA LYS A 521 4.56 8.71 19.80
C LYS A 521 3.62 8.46 20.99
N ASP A 522 2.56 9.25 21.09
CA ASP A 522 1.47 9.10 22.05
C ASP A 522 0.66 7.83 21.80
N GLU A 523 0.38 7.46 20.54
CA GLU A 523 -0.27 6.18 20.22
C GLU A 523 0.54 4.98 20.76
N ILE A 524 1.87 4.97 20.58
CA ILE A 524 2.76 3.91 21.12
C ILE A 524 2.66 3.83 22.65
N LYS A 525 2.82 4.96 23.35
CA LYS A 525 2.72 5.01 24.82
C LYS A 525 1.36 4.53 25.33
N ASN A 526 0.29 4.88 24.61
CA ASN A 526 -1.05 4.46 24.98
C ASN A 526 -1.25 2.95 24.80
N PHE A 527 -0.65 2.33 23.76
CA PHE A 527 -0.63 0.88 23.62
C PHE A 527 0.05 0.21 24.82
N GLU A 528 1.24 0.69 25.22
CA GLU A 528 1.96 0.19 26.40
C GLU A 528 1.10 0.30 27.67
N GLN A 529 0.47 1.46 27.90
CA GLN A 529 -0.39 1.67 29.07
C GLN A 529 -1.60 0.73 29.07
N VAL A 530 -2.18 0.43 27.91
CA VAL A 530 -3.36 -0.43 27.82
C VAL A 530 -2.98 -1.88 28.09
N ILE A 531 -1.91 -2.36 27.45
CA ILE A 531 -1.44 -3.75 27.58
C ILE A 531 -0.97 -4.00 29.02
N TYR A 532 -0.04 -3.18 29.52
CA TYR A 532 0.62 -3.44 30.81
C TYR A 532 -0.18 -2.96 32.02
N ASN A 533 -0.80 -1.78 31.96
CA ASN A 533 -1.42 -1.18 33.16
C ASN A 533 -2.92 -1.43 33.25
N LYS A 534 -3.66 -1.38 32.12
CA LYS A 534 -5.13 -1.53 32.13
C LYS A 534 -5.58 -2.98 32.03
N LEU A 535 -4.89 -3.77 31.21
CA LEU A 535 -5.19 -5.20 31.03
C LEU A 535 -4.34 -6.09 31.93
N ASN A 536 -3.27 -5.55 32.52
CA ASN A 536 -2.34 -6.28 33.36
C ASN A 536 -1.81 -7.55 32.67
N LEU A 537 -1.54 -7.45 31.37
CA LEU A 537 -0.97 -8.53 30.57
C LEU A 537 0.54 -8.38 30.56
N ASP A 538 1.23 -9.33 31.19
CA ASP A 538 2.69 -9.41 31.16
C ASP A 538 3.16 -10.20 29.93
N ILE A 539 2.87 -9.65 28.74
CA ILE A 539 3.23 -10.26 27.46
C ILE A 539 4.03 -9.24 26.63
N PRO A 540 5.11 -9.65 25.96
CA PRO A 540 5.81 -8.77 25.05
C PRO A 540 4.91 -8.45 23.84
N PHE A 541 5.00 -7.21 23.35
CA PHE A 541 4.35 -6.80 22.10
C PHE A 541 5.29 -6.18 21.07
N ALA A 542 4.87 -6.25 19.81
CA ALA A 542 5.52 -5.61 18.67
C ALA A 542 4.51 -4.78 17.86
N LEU A 543 4.92 -3.58 17.46
CA LEU A 543 4.13 -2.68 16.60
C LEU A 543 4.90 -2.39 15.31
N THR A 544 4.35 -2.90 14.21
CA THR A 544 5.00 -2.88 12.90
C THR A 544 4.11 -2.21 11.86
N GLU A 545 4.62 -1.17 11.21
CA GLU A 545 4.00 -0.61 10.01
C GLU A 545 4.28 -1.52 8.81
N VAL A 546 3.22 -1.93 8.13
CA VAL A 546 3.29 -2.65 6.85
C VAL A 546 2.63 -1.79 5.79
N ASN A 547 3.44 -1.16 4.93
CA ASN A 547 2.95 -0.20 3.95
C ASN A 547 2.20 -0.89 2.79
N ASP A 548 0.95 -0.51 2.57
CA ASP A 548 0.05 -1.10 1.58
C ASP A 548 0.31 -0.61 0.13
N THR A 549 0.90 0.58 -0.03
CA THR A 549 1.17 1.21 -1.34
C THR A 549 2.40 0.65 -2.07
N LYS A 550 3.13 -0.27 -1.41
CA LYS A 550 4.45 -0.79 -1.81
C LYS A 550 5.50 0.31 -1.89
N SER A 551 6.78 -0.05 -1.76
CA SER A 551 7.83 0.95 -1.84
C SER A 551 8.00 1.46 -3.27
N LYS A 552 7.93 2.78 -3.44
CA LYS A 552 8.24 3.47 -4.71
C LYS A 552 9.51 4.31 -4.65
N SER A 553 9.91 4.76 -3.46
CA SER A 553 11.11 5.57 -3.26
C SER A 553 12.38 4.75 -3.08
N ASP A 554 12.27 3.52 -2.55
CA ASP A 554 13.38 2.61 -2.31
C ASP A 554 13.11 1.24 -2.98
N ILE A 555 14.03 0.75 -3.80
CA ILE A 555 13.97 -0.55 -4.47
C ILE A 555 15.38 -1.15 -4.59
N CYS A 556 15.50 -2.47 -4.49
CA CYS A 556 16.76 -3.18 -4.74
C CYS A 556 16.68 -3.99 -6.03
N PHE A 557 17.79 -4.03 -6.75
CA PHE A 557 17.97 -4.79 -7.98
C PHE A 557 18.93 -5.94 -7.73
N ASP A 558 18.56 -7.15 -8.13
CA ASP A 558 19.43 -8.32 -8.14
C ASP A 558 20.19 -8.41 -9.46
N THR A 559 21.50 -8.14 -9.40
CA THR A 559 22.37 -8.11 -10.59
C THR A 559 22.65 -9.49 -11.17
N GLU A 560 22.36 -10.57 -10.45
CA GLU A 560 22.51 -11.94 -10.96
C GLU A 560 21.28 -12.44 -11.71
N TYR A 561 20.19 -11.68 -11.75
CA TYR A 561 18.97 -12.05 -12.44
C TYR A 561 18.66 -11.06 -13.56
N ASP A 562 18.50 -11.55 -14.78
CA ASP A 562 18.31 -10.74 -15.99
C ASP A 562 17.14 -9.75 -15.93
N MET A 563 16.12 -10.06 -15.13
CA MET A 563 14.95 -9.20 -14.93
C MET A 563 15.09 -8.26 -13.71
N GLY A 564 16.10 -8.47 -12.86
CA GLY A 564 16.49 -7.57 -11.77
C GLY A 564 15.67 -7.67 -10.47
N MET A 565 14.54 -8.39 -10.44
CA MET A 565 13.72 -8.54 -9.23
C MET A 565 14.35 -9.52 -8.23
N PRO A 566 14.64 -9.16 -6.96
CA PRO A 566 15.20 -10.07 -5.96
C PRO A 566 14.34 -11.30 -5.65
N GLU A 567 14.98 -12.38 -5.18
CA GLU A 567 14.30 -13.62 -4.77
C GLU A 567 13.30 -13.39 -3.63
N SER A 568 12.21 -14.15 -3.65
CA SER A 568 11.16 -14.13 -2.65
C SER A 568 11.70 -14.47 -1.25
N GLY A 569 11.26 -13.68 -0.26
CA GLY A 569 11.68 -13.80 1.14
C GLY A 569 13.00 -13.10 1.45
N THR A 570 13.64 -12.49 0.46
CA THR A 570 14.75 -11.56 0.70
C THR A 570 14.23 -10.34 1.43
N TYR A 571 14.98 -9.87 2.44
CA TYR A 571 14.75 -8.56 3.02
C TYR A 571 16.06 -7.78 3.16
N VAL A 572 15.96 -6.46 3.01
CA VAL A 572 17.09 -5.54 3.04
C VAL A 572 16.80 -4.43 4.04
N LYS A 573 17.71 -4.23 5.00
CA LYS A 573 17.66 -3.11 5.94
C LYS A 573 18.05 -1.84 5.22
N ILE A 574 17.15 -0.84 5.24
CA ILE A 574 17.32 0.42 4.51
C ILE A 574 17.39 1.65 5.43
N GLY A 575 17.21 1.46 6.74
CA GLY A 575 17.27 2.50 7.76
C GLY A 575 17.28 1.91 9.17
N LYS A 576 17.08 2.77 10.18
CA LYS A 576 16.86 2.32 11.55
C LYS A 576 15.50 1.61 11.63
N ASP A 577 15.55 0.31 11.90
CA ASP A 577 14.40 -0.59 12.08
C ASP A 577 13.42 -0.59 10.89
N GLU A 578 13.96 -0.31 9.70
CA GLU A 578 13.22 -0.13 8.45
C GLU A 578 13.79 -1.04 7.36
N TYR A 579 12.91 -1.77 6.69
CA TYR A 579 13.26 -2.87 5.80
C TYR A 579 12.44 -2.85 4.50
N LEU A 580 13.05 -3.26 3.40
CA LEU A 580 12.37 -3.72 2.20
C LEU A 580 12.21 -5.23 2.27
N LEU A 581 11.00 -5.74 2.11
CA LEU A 581 10.69 -7.15 2.11
C LEU A 581 10.15 -7.55 0.72
N PHE A 582 10.85 -8.46 0.04
CA PHE A 582 10.54 -8.91 -1.31
C PHE A 582 9.58 -10.10 -1.27
N ASN A 583 8.28 -9.78 -1.16
CA ASN A 583 7.19 -10.77 -1.20
C ASN A 583 6.70 -10.95 -2.64
N ASN A 584 7.36 -11.81 -3.40
CA ASN A 584 7.01 -12.08 -4.80
C ASN A 584 6.93 -13.59 -5.09
N ASN A 585 6.77 -13.97 -6.37
CA ASN A 585 6.65 -15.36 -6.81
C ASN A 585 7.98 -15.94 -7.40
N ARG A 586 9.12 -15.26 -7.24
CA ARG A 586 10.45 -15.76 -7.65
C ARG A 586 11.05 -16.58 -6.50
N TYR A 587 10.73 -17.87 -6.43
CA TYR A 587 11.22 -18.75 -5.37
C TYR A 587 12.62 -19.32 -5.65
N GLU A 588 12.99 -19.38 -6.93
CA GLU A 588 14.25 -19.92 -7.44
C GLU A 588 15.13 -18.78 -7.95
N LYS A 589 16.45 -19.01 -7.94
CA LYS A 589 17.43 -18.06 -8.47
C LYS A 589 17.15 -17.77 -9.95
N GLU A 590 17.03 -18.81 -10.77
CA GLU A 590 16.70 -18.70 -12.19
C GLU A 590 15.40 -19.46 -12.50
N PRO A 591 14.23 -18.80 -12.43
CA PRO A 591 12.97 -19.46 -12.69
C PRO A 591 12.83 -19.85 -14.17
N VAL A 592 12.40 -21.08 -14.44
CA VAL A 592 12.20 -21.61 -15.81
C VAL A 592 11.20 -20.78 -16.63
N ARG A 593 10.25 -20.11 -15.96
CA ARG A 593 9.27 -19.23 -16.59
C ARG A 593 9.40 -17.82 -16.04
N LYS A 594 9.12 -16.84 -16.90
CA LYS A 594 9.07 -15.42 -16.50
C LYS A 594 8.11 -15.23 -15.32
N VAL A 595 8.65 -14.78 -14.21
CA VAL A 595 7.88 -14.36 -13.04
C VAL A 595 7.43 -12.92 -13.25
N LYS A 596 6.18 -12.62 -12.89
CA LYS A 596 5.67 -11.24 -12.91
C LYS A 596 6.39 -10.42 -11.84
N ASP A 597 6.94 -9.28 -12.24
CA ASP A 597 7.60 -8.36 -11.31
C ASP A 597 6.61 -7.80 -10.28
N GLU A 598 7.09 -7.70 -9.05
CA GLU A 598 6.33 -7.17 -7.93
C GLU A 598 7.22 -6.29 -7.04
N LEU A 599 6.80 -5.04 -6.81
CA LEU A 599 7.49 -4.11 -5.92
C LEU A 599 7.54 -4.65 -4.48
N PRO A 600 8.60 -4.35 -3.71
CA PRO A 600 8.72 -4.80 -2.34
C PRO A 600 7.77 -4.06 -1.42
N ILE A 601 7.49 -4.67 -0.27
CA ILE A 601 6.80 -3.99 0.82
C ILE A 601 7.83 -3.33 1.71
N LYS A 602 7.51 -2.12 2.15
CA LYS A 602 8.27 -1.45 3.17
C LYS A 602 7.69 -1.80 4.54
N VAL A 603 8.54 -2.33 5.41
CA VAL A 603 8.20 -2.72 6.78
C VAL A 603 9.03 -1.88 7.73
N LYS A 604 8.38 -1.25 8.72
CA LYS A 604 9.07 -0.50 9.75
C LYS A 604 8.59 -0.94 11.13
N ILE A 605 9.54 -1.33 11.97
CA ILE A 605 9.29 -1.77 13.33
C ILE A 605 9.42 -0.53 14.23
N PHE A 606 8.31 -0.10 14.81
CA PHE A 606 8.26 1.08 15.69
C PHE A 606 8.49 0.70 17.15
N HIS A 607 8.04 -0.49 17.54
CA HIS A 607 8.22 -1.05 18.87
C HIS A 607 8.39 -2.56 18.77
N ALA A 608 9.26 -3.12 19.59
CA ALA A 608 9.40 -4.55 19.82
C ALA A 608 10.07 -4.73 21.19
N ASP A 609 9.39 -5.40 22.12
CA ASP A 609 9.96 -5.61 23.45
C ASP A 609 11.22 -6.48 23.40
N VAL A 610 12.23 -6.04 24.15
CA VAL A 610 13.53 -6.70 24.22
C VAL A 610 13.36 -8.11 24.79
N GLY A 611 13.94 -9.10 24.11
CA GLY A 611 13.83 -10.51 24.51
C GLY A 611 12.53 -11.20 24.11
N GLY A 612 11.50 -10.45 23.70
CA GLY A 612 10.24 -11.01 23.19
C GLY A 612 10.23 -11.26 21.68
N PHE A 613 10.93 -10.42 20.92
CA PHE A 613 10.97 -10.49 19.46
C PHE A 613 12.35 -10.18 18.89
N SER A 614 12.73 -10.91 17.85
CA SER A 614 13.73 -10.47 16.89
C SER A 614 13.08 -9.83 15.66
N HIS A 615 13.78 -8.88 15.03
CA HIS A 615 13.30 -8.29 13.78
C HIS A 615 13.12 -9.33 12.67
N ARG A 616 13.96 -10.37 12.67
CA ARG A 616 13.84 -11.48 11.73
C ARG A 616 12.53 -12.24 11.92
N GLU A 617 12.10 -12.49 13.16
CA GLU A 617 10.81 -13.15 13.43
C GLU A 617 9.64 -12.30 12.95
N ILE A 618 9.63 -11.00 13.26
CA ILE A 618 8.58 -10.07 12.80
C ILE A 618 8.50 -10.05 11.26
N LEU A 619 9.66 -9.92 10.59
CA LEU A 619 9.71 -9.93 9.12
C LEU A 619 9.29 -11.28 8.53
N SER A 620 9.62 -12.39 9.20
CA SER A 620 9.19 -13.74 8.80
C SER A 620 7.68 -13.87 8.93
N GLN A 621 7.08 -13.40 10.02
CA GLN A 621 5.63 -13.41 10.21
C GLN A 621 4.90 -12.57 9.13
N VAL A 622 5.39 -11.36 8.83
CA VAL A 622 4.85 -10.52 7.73
C VAL A 622 4.95 -11.25 6.39
N TYR A 623 6.08 -11.91 6.12
CA TYR A 623 6.26 -12.70 4.90
C TYR A 623 5.30 -13.89 4.85
N GLU A 624 5.25 -14.72 5.88
CA GLU A 624 4.40 -15.89 5.99
C GLU A 624 2.93 -15.55 5.82
N PHE A 625 2.47 -14.47 6.46
CA PHE A 625 1.07 -14.04 6.37
C PHE A 625 0.70 -13.53 4.97
N SER A 626 1.66 -13.16 4.12
CA SER A 626 1.37 -12.90 2.71
C SER A 626 1.06 -14.15 1.90
N ARG A 627 1.31 -15.35 2.47
CA ARG A 627 1.10 -16.66 1.81
C ARG A 627 -0.25 -17.28 2.16
N LEU A 628 -0.96 -16.71 3.12
CA LEU A 628 -2.30 -17.11 3.55
C LEU A 628 -3.44 -16.44 2.77
N ASN A 629 -3.15 -15.80 1.64
CA ASN A 629 -4.15 -15.10 0.84
C ASN A 629 -5.09 -16.08 0.10
N TRP A 630 -6.18 -16.46 0.74
CA TRP A 630 -7.22 -17.34 0.21
C TRP A 630 -8.18 -16.68 -0.79
N LYS A 631 -7.98 -15.41 -1.14
CA LYS A 631 -8.71 -14.76 -2.24
C LYS A 631 -8.37 -15.38 -3.61
N GLY A 632 -7.20 -15.99 -3.74
CA GLY A 632 -6.80 -16.65 -4.99
C GLY A 632 -5.43 -17.32 -4.87
N LEU A 633 -5.11 -18.16 -5.85
CA LEU A 633 -3.92 -19.01 -5.85
C LEU A 633 -2.60 -18.26 -6.07
N MET A 634 -2.65 -17.09 -6.73
CA MET A 634 -1.46 -16.28 -6.95
C MET A 634 -1.14 -15.51 -5.67
N GLN A 635 0.08 -15.72 -5.15
CA GLN A 635 0.51 -14.99 -3.98
C GLN A 635 0.66 -13.52 -4.29
N THR A 636 0.24 -12.70 -3.32
CA THR A 636 0.39 -11.25 -3.35
C THR A 636 1.45 -10.83 -2.36
N SER A 637 2.11 -9.71 -2.62
CA SER A 637 3.08 -9.17 -1.66
C SER A 637 2.49 -8.90 -0.27
N GLN A 638 1.27 -8.35 -0.19
CA GLN A 638 0.66 -7.88 1.06
C GLN A 638 0.23 -9.03 1.99
N PRO A 639 0.55 -8.96 3.31
CA PRO A 639 0.06 -9.94 4.28
C PRO A 639 -1.44 -9.87 4.46
N VAL A 640 -2.06 -11.02 4.76
CA VAL A 640 -3.51 -11.08 5.01
C VAL A 640 -3.96 -10.21 6.17
N THR A 641 -3.10 -9.98 7.18
CA THR A 641 -3.42 -9.07 8.29
C THR A 641 -3.77 -7.68 7.81
N THR A 642 -3.01 -7.06 6.91
CA THR A 642 -3.33 -5.72 6.40
C THR A 642 -4.30 -5.77 5.23
N LYS A 643 -4.21 -6.80 4.37
CA LYS A 643 -5.06 -6.95 3.19
C LYS A 643 -6.52 -7.23 3.58
N TYR A 644 -6.78 -8.18 4.46
CA TYR A 644 -8.13 -8.52 4.90
C TYR A 644 -8.72 -7.40 5.75
N SER A 645 -7.93 -6.80 6.65
CA SER A 645 -8.34 -5.59 7.40
C SER A 645 -8.80 -4.47 6.47
N LYS A 646 -8.13 -4.28 5.32
CA LYS A 646 -8.55 -3.27 4.33
C LYS A 646 -9.88 -3.62 3.66
N MET A 647 -10.10 -4.90 3.37
CA MET A 647 -11.37 -5.36 2.79
C MET A 647 -12.51 -5.19 3.80
N ILE A 648 -12.27 -5.52 5.07
CA ILE A 648 -13.22 -5.30 6.16
C ILE A 648 -13.53 -3.81 6.30
N ALA A 649 -12.52 -2.93 6.29
CA ALA A 649 -12.72 -1.48 6.35
C ALA A 649 -13.60 -0.97 5.20
N ASP A 650 -13.39 -1.52 4.00
CA ASP A 650 -14.15 -1.19 2.79
C ASP A 650 -15.61 -1.63 2.92
N PHE A 651 -15.88 -2.85 3.41
CA PHE A 651 -17.27 -3.28 3.68
C PHE A 651 -17.90 -2.46 4.80
N SER A 652 -17.18 -2.19 5.87
CA SER A 652 -17.68 -1.43 7.03
C SER A 652 -18.10 -0.02 6.64
N LEU A 653 -17.31 0.65 5.80
CA LEU A 653 -17.67 1.93 5.20
C LEU A 653 -19.03 1.89 4.51
N HIS A 654 -19.29 0.86 3.69
CA HIS A 654 -20.54 0.74 2.94
C HIS A 654 -21.70 0.18 3.77
N PHE A 655 -21.40 -0.49 4.89
CA PHE A 655 -22.40 -1.05 5.81
C PHE A 655 -22.75 -0.07 6.94
N ASN A 656 -22.10 1.10 6.99
CA ASN A 656 -22.15 2.05 8.11
C ASN A 656 -21.74 1.42 9.45
N GLY A 657 -20.75 0.53 9.43
CA GLY A 657 -20.22 -0.16 10.61
C GLY A 657 -21.01 -1.37 11.07
N GLU A 658 -22.17 -1.62 10.48
CA GLU A 658 -23.07 -2.70 10.87
C GLU A 658 -22.69 -4.03 10.20
N ILE A 659 -21.63 -4.68 10.69
CA ILE A 659 -21.37 -6.08 10.37
C ILE A 659 -22.24 -6.92 11.31
N SER A 660 -23.17 -7.70 10.77
CA SER A 660 -24.06 -8.57 11.57
C SER A 660 -23.27 -9.48 12.51
N GLU A 661 -23.81 -9.80 13.68
CA GLU A 661 -23.20 -10.74 14.63
C GLU A 661 -23.71 -12.16 14.39
N ASN A 662 -23.06 -12.91 13.50
CA ASN A 662 -23.39 -14.30 13.22
C ASN A 662 -22.15 -15.16 12.94
N LYS A 663 -22.33 -16.48 12.81
CA LYS A 663 -21.21 -17.42 12.62
C LYS A 663 -20.37 -17.10 11.39
N ILE A 664 -21.00 -16.75 10.27
CA ILE A 664 -20.30 -16.46 9.01
C ILE A 664 -19.57 -15.13 9.10
N SER A 665 -20.26 -14.08 9.54
CA SER A 665 -19.71 -12.72 9.58
C SER A 665 -18.53 -12.56 10.56
N GLN A 666 -18.45 -13.39 11.61
CA GLN A 666 -17.43 -13.27 12.65
C GLN A 666 -16.28 -14.28 12.52
N LYS A 667 -16.54 -15.47 11.97
CA LYS A 667 -15.56 -16.59 11.99
C LYS A 667 -15.09 -17.04 10.61
N THR A 668 -15.61 -16.48 9.52
CA THR A 668 -15.17 -16.83 8.17
C THR A 668 -14.70 -15.60 7.39
N PRO A 669 -13.80 -15.76 6.41
CA PRO A 669 -13.35 -14.66 5.56
C PRO A 669 -14.40 -14.31 4.49
N TRP A 670 -15.64 -13.99 4.89
CA TRP A 670 -16.78 -13.72 3.99
C TRP A 670 -16.53 -12.58 2.99
N PHE A 671 -15.62 -11.65 3.34
CA PHE A 671 -15.26 -10.46 2.57
C PHE A 671 -14.32 -10.71 1.37
N ILE A 672 -13.77 -11.93 1.20
CA ILE A 672 -12.78 -12.19 0.13
C ILE A 672 -13.36 -12.23 -1.29
#